data_AF-A0AAJ1VV39-F1
#
_entry.id   AF-A0AAJ1VV39-F1
#
_cell.length_a   1.000
_cell.length_b   1.000
_cell.length_c   1.000
_cell.angle_alpha   90.00
_cell.angle_beta   90.00
_cell.angle_gamma   90.00
#
_symmetry.space_group_name_H-M   'P 1'
#
loop_
_entity.id
_entity.type
_entity.pdbx_description
1 polymer ?
#
loop_
_entity_poly.entity_id
_entity_poly.type
_entity_poly.pdbx_seq_one_letter_code
_entity_poly.pdbx_strand_id
1 'polypeptide(L)'
;MIKKPTSSAARTTILPHTLQHADSIAGEMHRIALGFIAQQVLPYVKRRAAPSSSEPIPSPPKWLFNVSAGVGKTRVMAAAAVHGVKKGLRVVISVPTTRLGFDIQREIEKQLPGASGVWLGREQQDPNNPKQRMCPRHDAAYAAHKLGLRPSAACGTKKSGFCKHRPKVGRSFPCAYRQQDLSQAPIVVIAGGSMLELAPNKKIQRGKNWRRYANKQTKQQTEIQGLPKTRTKKGAHNIKSGDHFDLLLVDETNPFSLLKGFDDERPFFPKDNANLSFAEQDDIQIILSGFLHEITWATSVQKGQHLSPCIFQTADDFDKVGASLDILQCVHEVATEALKLAESKAESKSGLSQDNGKKIMDSSGDLIVLRSVLLRIQWICEAMIFGHNTKSDQLAHLEVVRSDAGQGLHVRRKSKINYHYDKIPTMLFDATGEAQLLEHTFGTIEDTYHRTAVDGSGVKRYQLRDETITYSQLDNPNWARRIRLLAEIQELIHGSAGLVVPLKIEKQIEASLSPSVSMLHFGAERGDNSLETVASLAVVSRLAKHPSFLEDMTTVLTEAPVQRLAREQRWYPKKDGFIVLRNQDAGWPVRRDFHPDPLVECARRSITEAGLEQALARGRNVRRDENKPLHEYVLTNAATSRPVDGTFTRAQLEAVAGWVGELLLAGVWVRDGKGQGILQPIFRGICSQRRECLLEYTIGDPAFESPERAAKWRKDQIADNYEIARLVARVNRKLETSSGSIDLLFAPFPLGAFQPIKAKIRGSRYFAQVYVRVNENEIPEEALQRILGDEMRHIEVKPKLNHTQLKSLG
;
A
#
# COMPACT_ATOMS: atom_id res chain seq x y z
N MET A 1 -3.12 15.09 -67.57
CA MET A 1 -2.64 13.75 -67.16
C MET A 1 -1.52 13.92 -66.15
N ILE A 2 -1.86 13.83 -64.86
CA ILE A 2 -0.92 13.92 -63.72
C ILE A 2 -0.92 12.53 -63.07
N LYS A 3 0.24 11.85 -63.06
CA LYS A 3 0.40 10.53 -62.44
C LYS A 3 0.67 10.67 -60.94
N LYS A 4 -0.07 9.88 -60.16
CA LYS A 4 -0.03 9.77 -58.68
C LYS A 4 1.36 9.36 -58.15
N PRO A 5 1.77 9.85 -56.96
CA PRO A 5 2.83 9.23 -56.19
C PRO A 5 2.32 8.01 -55.41
N THR A 6 3.17 7.00 -55.34
CA THR A 6 3.02 5.71 -54.68
C THR A 6 3.08 5.82 -53.15
N SER A 7 2.39 4.89 -52.50
CA SER A 7 2.11 4.77 -51.06
C SER A 7 3.33 4.81 -50.14
N SER A 8 3.23 5.58 -49.05
CA SER A 8 4.11 5.50 -47.89
C SER A 8 3.86 4.19 -47.13
N ALA A 9 4.75 3.22 -47.28
CA ALA A 9 4.85 2.11 -46.33
C ALA A 9 5.21 2.68 -44.95
N ALA A 10 4.39 2.36 -43.96
CA ALA A 10 4.56 2.77 -42.57
C ALA A 10 5.94 2.31 -42.07
N ARG A 11 6.81 3.28 -41.79
CA ARG A 11 8.04 3.04 -41.02
C ARG A 11 7.63 2.64 -39.62
N THR A 12 8.06 1.46 -39.20
CA THR A 12 7.96 0.94 -37.83
C THR A 12 8.54 1.97 -36.86
N THR A 13 7.66 2.67 -36.14
CA THR A 13 8.07 3.59 -35.08
C THR A 13 8.55 2.76 -33.89
N ILE A 14 9.85 2.70 -33.69
CA ILE A 14 10.48 2.11 -32.51
C ILE A 14 9.98 2.90 -31.28
N LEU A 15 9.33 2.19 -30.34
CA LEU A 15 8.89 2.76 -29.07
C LEU A 15 10.10 3.33 -28.29
N PRO A 16 10.02 4.51 -27.63
CA PRO A 16 11.18 5.21 -27.06
C PRO A 16 11.86 4.56 -25.84
N HIS A 17 11.58 3.31 -25.50
CA HIS A 17 12.21 2.60 -24.38
C HIS A 17 12.36 1.11 -24.71
N THR A 18 13.37 0.75 -25.49
CA THR A 18 13.75 -0.65 -25.64
C THR A 18 14.38 -1.10 -24.32
N LEU A 19 13.61 -1.86 -23.54
CA LEU A 19 13.97 -2.36 -22.21
C LEU A 19 15.19 -3.30 -22.32
N GLN A 20 16.28 -2.98 -21.62
CA GLN A 20 17.48 -3.83 -21.60
C GLN A 20 17.26 -5.01 -20.64
N HIS A 21 17.38 -6.24 -21.17
CA HIS A 21 17.27 -7.50 -20.41
C HIS A 21 18.62 -7.89 -19.77
N ALA A 22 18.59 -8.47 -18.57
CA ALA A 22 19.77 -8.99 -17.87
C ALA A 22 19.44 -10.29 -17.11
N ASP A 23 20.32 -11.30 -17.20
CA ASP A 23 20.12 -12.64 -16.63
C ASP A 23 20.16 -12.67 -15.08
N SER A 24 20.72 -11.65 -14.42
CA SER A 24 20.41 -11.39 -13.00
C SER A 24 20.49 -9.90 -12.64
N ILE A 25 19.34 -9.21 -12.72
CA ILE A 25 19.18 -7.81 -12.30
C ILE A 25 19.76 -7.56 -10.90
N ALA A 26 19.60 -8.53 -9.98
CA ALA A 26 20.14 -8.43 -8.62
C ALA A 26 21.67 -8.36 -8.58
N GLY A 27 22.37 -9.14 -9.41
CA GLY A 27 23.83 -9.19 -9.44
C GLY A 27 24.45 -7.93 -10.03
N GLU A 28 23.85 -7.39 -11.08
CA GLU A 28 24.24 -6.10 -11.66
C GLU A 28 24.01 -4.95 -10.69
N MET A 29 22.80 -4.85 -10.14
CA MET A 29 22.44 -3.84 -9.14
C MET A 29 23.41 -3.88 -7.95
N HIS A 30 23.76 -5.08 -7.48
CA HIS A 30 24.74 -5.27 -6.41
C HIS A 30 26.10 -4.69 -6.77
N ARG A 31 26.62 -4.98 -7.97
CA ARG A 31 27.91 -4.47 -8.43
C ARG A 31 27.94 -2.95 -8.50
N ILE A 32 26.89 -2.34 -9.05
CA ILE A 32 26.77 -0.89 -9.22
C ILE A 32 26.67 -0.20 -7.85
N ALA A 33 25.77 -0.65 -6.97
CA ALA A 33 25.57 -0.07 -5.64
C ALA A 33 26.87 -0.09 -4.80
N LEU A 34 27.59 -1.20 -4.80
CA LEU A 34 28.87 -1.32 -4.09
C LEU A 34 29.96 -0.42 -4.72
N GLY A 35 30.01 -0.34 -6.04
CA GLY A 35 30.92 0.57 -6.76
C GLY A 35 30.71 2.03 -6.36
N PHE A 36 29.46 2.47 -6.27
CA PHE A 36 29.10 3.85 -5.90
C PHE A 36 29.52 4.23 -4.49
N ILE A 37 29.42 3.30 -3.54
CA ILE A 37 29.93 3.52 -2.19
C ILE A 37 31.44 3.84 -2.24
N ALA A 38 32.20 3.07 -3.01
CA ALA A 38 33.65 3.23 -3.08
C ALA A 38 34.07 4.48 -3.86
N GLN A 39 33.42 4.76 -4.99
CA GLN A 39 33.85 5.77 -5.97
C GLN A 39 33.20 7.14 -5.76
N GLN A 40 32.03 7.22 -5.12
CA GLN A 40 31.28 8.47 -4.99
C GLN A 40 30.98 8.84 -3.53
N VAL A 41 30.42 7.91 -2.74
CA VAL A 41 30.06 8.18 -1.33
C VAL A 41 31.31 8.47 -0.50
N LEU A 42 32.33 7.62 -0.57
CA LEU A 42 33.55 7.81 0.24
C LEU A 42 34.28 9.14 -0.05
N PRO A 43 34.53 9.54 -1.32
CA PRO A 43 35.09 10.85 -1.61
C PRO A 43 34.25 12.01 -1.07
N TYR A 44 32.92 11.95 -1.23
CA TYR A 44 32.02 12.98 -0.71
C TYR A 44 32.15 13.15 0.80
N VAL A 45 32.03 12.04 1.55
CA VAL A 45 32.10 12.07 3.03
C VAL A 45 33.48 12.53 3.51
N LYS A 46 34.56 12.13 2.82
CA LYS A 46 35.92 12.62 3.12
C LYS A 46 36.07 14.11 2.91
N ARG A 47 35.56 14.65 1.80
CA ARG A 47 35.58 16.09 1.51
C ARG A 47 34.79 16.87 2.56
N ARG A 48 33.61 16.38 2.93
CA ARG A 48 32.76 17.01 3.95
C ARG A 48 33.35 16.96 5.37
N ALA A 49 34.16 15.95 5.68
CA ALA A 49 34.88 15.84 6.95
C ALA A 49 36.22 16.60 6.98
N ALA A 50 36.68 17.15 5.85
CA ALA A 50 37.90 17.94 5.80
C ALA A 50 37.68 19.31 6.48
N PRO A 51 38.73 19.94 7.03
CA PRO A 51 38.66 21.32 7.52
C PRO A 51 38.16 22.25 6.41
N SER A 52 37.43 23.31 6.77
CA SER A 52 36.77 24.21 5.82
C SER A 52 37.72 24.73 4.75
N SER A 53 37.56 24.24 3.52
CA SER A 53 38.10 24.86 2.31
C SER A 53 37.23 26.04 1.89
N SER A 54 37.78 26.99 1.13
CA SER A 54 37.03 28.06 0.48
C SER A 54 36.06 27.54 -0.59
N GLU A 55 36.24 26.31 -1.08
CA GLU A 55 35.35 25.69 -2.06
C GLU A 55 34.03 25.23 -1.43
N PRO A 56 32.87 25.58 -2.04
CA PRO A 56 31.56 25.11 -1.60
C PRO A 56 31.49 23.57 -1.64
N ILE A 57 30.99 22.96 -0.55
CA ILE A 57 30.72 21.52 -0.55
C ILE A 57 29.57 21.26 -1.51
N PRO A 58 29.72 20.35 -2.50
CA PRO A 58 28.64 20.04 -3.43
C PRO A 58 27.43 19.46 -2.70
N SER A 59 26.25 19.58 -3.32
CA SER A 59 25.06 18.88 -2.85
C SER A 59 25.33 17.38 -2.71
N PRO A 60 24.78 16.71 -1.68
CA PRO A 60 24.98 15.27 -1.51
C PRO A 60 24.38 14.52 -2.69
N PRO A 61 25.13 13.57 -3.30
CA PRO A 61 24.61 12.80 -4.41
C PRO A 61 23.51 11.84 -3.96
N LYS A 62 22.47 11.71 -4.79
CA LYS A 62 21.28 10.89 -4.53
C LYS A 62 21.01 10.04 -5.76
N TRP A 63 20.90 8.72 -5.58
CA TRP A 63 20.77 7.77 -6.69
C TRP A 63 19.49 6.97 -6.59
N LEU A 64 18.83 6.76 -7.72
CA LEU A 64 17.69 5.88 -7.86
C LEU A 64 18.08 4.56 -8.52
N PHE A 65 17.75 3.46 -7.84
CA PHE A 65 17.78 2.10 -8.37
C PHE A 65 16.32 1.68 -8.61
N ASN A 66 15.83 1.95 -9.82
CA ASN A 66 14.46 1.69 -10.24
C ASN A 66 14.36 0.32 -10.92
N VAL A 67 14.02 -0.72 -10.17
CA VAL A 67 13.98 -2.09 -10.70
C VAL A 67 12.76 -2.86 -10.25
N SER A 68 12.18 -3.70 -11.11
CA SER A 68 10.92 -4.41 -10.81
C SER A 68 10.82 -5.01 -9.40
N ALA A 69 9.60 -5.04 -8.86
CA ALA A 69 9.36 -5.68 -7.57
C ALA A 69 9.69 -7.19 -7.62
N GLY A 70 10.17 -7.74 -6.50
CA GLY A 70 10.54 -9.16 -6.37
C GLY A 70 11.99 -9.54 -6.74
N VAL A 71 12.75 -8.66 -7.40
CA VAL A 71 14.12 -8.94 -7.90
C VAL A 71 15.21 -9.00 -6.83
N GLY A 72 14.91 -8.73 -5.56
CA GLY A 72 15.90 -8.82 -4.46
C GLY A 72 16.57 -7.49 -4.06
N LYS A 73 15.93 -6.34 -4.32
CA LYS A 73 16.37 -5.00 -3.88
C LYS A 73 16.82 -4.95 -2.43
N THR A 74 15.99 -5.41 -1.50
CA THR A 74 16.28 -5.43 -0.06
C THR A 74 17.58 -6.18 0.27
N ARG A 75 17.88 -7.28 -0.44
CA ARG A 75 19.14 -8.04 -0.25
C ARG A 75 20.35 -7.24 -0.72
N VAL A 76 20.23 -6.54 -1.85
CA VAL A 76 21.30 -5.67 -2.35
C VAL A 76 21.52 -4.49 -1.42
N MET A 77 20.45 -3.86 -0.92
CA MET A 77 20.54 -2.78 0.06
C MET A 77 21.25 -3.24 1.35
N ALA A 78 20.92 -4.41 1.90
CA ALA A 78 21.61 -4.98 3.05
C ALA A 78 23.11 -5.19 2.78
N ALA A 79 23.46 -5.70 1.59
CA ALA A 79 24.85 -5.86 1.19
C ALA A 79 25.59 -4.52 1.01
N ALA A 80 24.91 -3.50 0.47
CA ALA A 80 25.44 -2.14 0.36
C ALA A 80 25.73 -1.55 1.76
N ALA A 81 24.83 -1.74 2.72
CA ALA A 81 25.06 -1.32 4.11
C ALA A 81 26.30 -1.99 4.72
N VAL A 82 26.42 -3.32 4.56
CA VAL A 82 27.60 -4.09 4.99
C VAL A 82 28.89 -3.56 4.34
N HIS A 83 28.85 -3.28 3.03
CA HIS A 83 30.00 -2.73 2.32
C HIS A 83 30.38 -1.34 2.84
N GLY A 84 29.40 -0.47 3.09
CA GLY A 84 29.60 0.85 3.67
C GLY A 84 30.32 0.78 5.02
N VAL A 85 29.87 -0.11 5.92
CA VAL A 85 30.53 -0.33 7.22
C VAL A 85 31.96 -0.84 7.07
N LYS A 86 32.22 -1.78 6.14
CA LYS A 86 33.57 -2.25 5.83
C LYS A 86 34.49 -1.13 5.32
N LYS A 87 33.92 -0.09 4.70
CA LYS A 87 34.63 1.15 4.29
C LYS A 87 34.70 2.21 5.40
N GLY A 88 34.20 1.90 6.59
CA GLY A 88 34.28 2.76 7.78
C GLY A 88 33.21 3.84 7.85
N LEU A 89 32.10 3.68 7.11
CA LEU A 89 30.90 4.51 7.17
C LEU A 89 29.96 4.02 8.28
N ARG A 90 29.14 4.93 8.80
CA ARG A 90 27.96 4.64 9.61
C ARG A 90 26.70 4.83 8.77
N VAL A 91 25.88 3.79 8.66
CA VAL A 91 24.75 3.73 7.73
C VAL A 91 23.43 3.82 8.47
N VAL A 92 22.47 4.54 7.91
CA VAL A 92 21.06 4.47 8.30
C VAL A 92 20.23 3.87 7.16
N ILE A 93 19.33 2.96 7.50
CA ILE A 93 18.42 2.31 6.56
C ILE A 93 16.99 2.69 6.94
N SER A 94 16.27 3.32 6.01
CA SER A 94 14.84 3.61 6.14
C SER A 94 14.03 2.54 5.43
N VAL A 95 13.12 1.90 6.16
CA VAL A 95 12.27 0.82 5.65
C VAL A 95 10.80 1.11 5.93
N PRO A 96 9.85 0.57 5.16
CA PRO A 96 8.43 0.81 5.38
C PRO A 96 7.92 0.27 6.73
N THR A 97 8.39 -0.89 7.18
CA THR A 97 7.86 -1.56 8.38
C THR A 97 8.95 -2.11 9.29
N THR A 98 8.64 -2.22 10.59
CA THR A 98 9.54 -2.77 11.61
C THR A 98 9.88 -4.24 11.34
N ARG A 99 8.91 -5.02 10.84
CA ARG A 99 9.08 -6.44 10.47
C ARG A 99 10.18 -6.60 9.42
N LEU A 100 10.09 -5.83 8.34
CA LEU A 100 11.13 -5.80 7.30
C LEU A 100 12.48 -5.32 7.87
N GLY A 101 12.45 -4.37 8.80
CA GLY A 101 13.65 -3.91 9.50
C GLY A 101 14.37 -5.03 10.25
N PHE A 102 13.64 -5.91 10.94
CA PHE A 102 14.21 -7.09 11.59
C PHE A 102 14.74 -8.12 10.59
N ASP A 103 14.06 -8.32 9.46
CA ASP A 103 14.53 -9.22 8.40
C ASP A 103 15.88 -8.76 7.83
N ILE A 104 16.00 -7.45 7.55
CA ILE A 104 17.24 -6.83 7.10
C ILE A 104 18.32 -6.92 8.18
N GLN A 105 17.98 -6.66 9.44
CA GLN A 105 18.91 -6.81 10.55
C GLN A 105 19.47 -8.23 10.61
N ARG A 106 18.61 -9.26 10.55
CA ARG A 106 19.05 -10.67 10.55
C ARG A 106 20.00 -10.97 9.39
N GLU A 107 19.75 -10.44 8.20
CA GLU A 107 20.64 -10.64 7.05
C GLU A 107 22.00 -9.94 7.20
N ILE A 108 22.01 -8.74 7.78
CA ILE A 108 23.24 -7.99 8.07
C ILE A 108 24.07 -8.70 9.15
N GLU A 109 23.42 -9.16 10.22
CA GLU A 109 24.07 -9.83 11.37
C GLU A 109 24.76 -11.15 10.98
N LYS A 110 24.30 -11.84 9.93
CA LYS A 110 25.02 -13.00 9.36
C LYS A 110 26.43 -12.64 8.87
N GLN A 111 26.63 -11.41 8.40
CA GLN A 111 27.90 -10.95 7.82
C GLN A 111 28.70 -10.07 8.77
N LEU A 112 28.03 -9.28 9.62
CA LEU A 112 28.64 -8.38 10.59
C LEU A 112 27.95 -8.53 11.96
N PRO A 113 28.29 -9.56 12.74
CA PRO A 113 27.68 -9.77 14.06
C PRO A 113 27.89 -8.58 15.00
N GLY A 114 26.81 -8.12 15.64
CA GLY A 114 26.72 -6.98 16.53
C GLY A 114 26.80 -5.61 15.85
N ALA A 115 26.69 -5.52 14.53
CA ALA A 115 26.87 -4.27 13.79
C ALA A 115 25.58 -3.48 13.56
N SER A 116 24.40 -4.08 13.78
CA SER A 116 23.13 -3.49 13.40
C SER A 116 22.08 -3.53 14.50
N GLY A 117 21.18 -2.55 14.49
CA GLY A 117 20.02 -2.52 15.37
C GLY A 117 18.82 -1.82 14.75
N VAL A 118 17.63 -2.33 15.06
CA VAL A 118 16.34 -1.76 14.64
C VAL A 118 15.82 -0.84 15.73
N TRP A 119 15.47 0.39 15.35
CA TRP A 119 14.84 1.34 16.25
C TRP A 119 13.32 1.16 16.26
N LEU A 120 12.76 0.76 17.39
CA LEU A 120 11.35 0.40 17.53
C LEU A 120 10.44 1.57 17.96
N GLY A 121 11.02 2.71 18.32
CA GLY A 121 10.22 3.82 18.86
C GLY A 121 9.44 3.44 20.13
N ARG A 122 8.35 4.16 20.42
CA ARG A 122 7.57 4.03 21.67
C ARG A 122 6.41 3.06 21.58
N GLU A 123 5.80 2.96 20.40
CA GLU A 123 4.47 2.39 20.21
C GLU A 123 4.48 0.92 19.80
N GLN A 124 5.59 0.45 19.23
CA GLN A 124 5.77 -0.96 18.88
C GLN A 124 5.67 -1.85 20.12
N GLN A 125 5.26 -3.10 19.92
CA GLN A 125 5.31 -4.11 20.99
C GLN A 125 6.75 -4.37 21.42
N ASP A 126 6.95 -4.63 22.71
CA ASP A 126 8.26 -5.01 23.25
C ASP A 126 8.57 -6.47 22.85
N PRO A 127 9.64 -6.73 22.08
CA PRO A 127 9.98 -8.10 21.67
C PRO A 127 10.24 -9.05 22.85
N ASN A 128 10.68 -8.53 24.00
CA ASN A 128 10.95 -9.33 25.19
C ASN A 128 9.71 -9.51 26.08
N ASN A 129 8.65 -8.74 25.80
CA ASN A 129 7.37 -8.84 26.50
C ASN A 129 6.22 -8.37 25.59
N PRO A 130 5.68 -9.26 24.74
CA PRO A 130 4.67 -8.89 23.74
C PRO A 130 3.37 -8.31 24.33
N LYS A 131 3.11 -8.51 25.63
CA LYS A 131 1.94 -7.96 26.34
C LYS A 131 2.07 -6.47 26.65
N GLN A 132 3.24 -5.87 26.42
CA GLN A 132 3.47 -4.43 26.62
C GLN A 132 4.07 -3.77 25.37
N ARG A 133 3.86 -2.46 25.25
CA ARG A 133 4.56 -1.63 24.26
C ARG A 133 5.95 -1.26 24.77
N MET A 134 6.85 -0.89 23.84
CA MET A 134 8.20 -0.40 24.16
C MET A 134 8.19 0.70 25.22
N CYS A 135 7.24 1.63 25.15
CA CYS A 135 6.94 2.55 26.24
C CYS A 135 5.63 2.13 26.95
N PRO A 136 5.68 1.63 28.20
CA PRO A 136 4.48 1.30 28.96
C PRO A 136 3.53 2.49 29.18
N ARG A 137 4.07 3.73 29.12
CA ARG A 137 3.32 5.00 29.20
C ARG A 137 3.36 5.77 27.87
N HIS A 138 3.19 5.06 26.76
CA HIS A 138 3.17 5.69 25.43
C HIS A 138 2.03 6.70 25.28
N ASP A 139 0.89 6.45 25.91
CA ASP A 139 -0.28 7.33 26.00
C ASP A 139 0.06 8.68 26.63
N ALA A 140 0.81 8.68 27.75
CA ALA A 140 1.28 9.90 28.40
C ALA A 140 2.34 10.63 27.55
N ALA A 141 3.21 9.88 26.86
CA ALA A 141 4.18 10.46 25.94
C ALA A 141 3.50 11.11 24.71
N TYR A 142 2.42 10.51 24.23
CA TYR A 142 1.57 11.06 23.16
C TYR A 142 0.82 12.31 23.64
N ALA A 143 0.25 12.30 24.85
CA ALA A 143 -0.39 13.48 25.43
C ALA A 143 0.60 14.65 25.59
N ALA A 144 1.82 14.38 26.07
CA ALA A 144 2.88 15.38 26.13
C ALA A 144 3.23 15.95 24.74
N HIS A 145 3.29 15.10 23.71
CA HIS A 145 3.51 15.55 22.33
C HIS A 145 2.38 16.45 21.82
N LYS A 146 1.12 16.11 22.13
CA LYS A 146 -0.05 16.93 21.79
C LYS A 146 -0.06 18.29 22.47
N LEU A 147 0.57 18.40 23.64
CA LEU A 147 0.82 19.67 24.34
C LEU A 147 2.00 20.47 23.78
N GLY A 148 2.67 19.97 22.73
CA GLY A 148 3.86 20.61 22.17
C GLY A 148 5.16 20.28 22.86
N LEU A 149 5.10 19.52 23.94
CA LEU A 149 6.29 19.11 24.68
C LEU A 149 7.01 17.97 23.97
N ARG A 150 8.29 17.81 24.26
CA ARG A 150 9.00 16.59 23.89
C ARG A 150 8.31 15.39 24.56
N PRO A 151 8.10 14.26 23.86
CA PRO A 151 7.50 13.06 24.47
C PRO A 151 8.24 12.56 25.73
N SER A 152 9.50 12.95 25.90
CA SER A 152 10.29 12.68 27.10
C SER A 152 9.83 13.43 28.35
N ALA A 153 8.98 14.46 28.25
CA ALA A 153 8.39 15.15 29.41
C ALA A 153 7.62 14.16 30.31
N ALA A 154 6.92 13.19 29.71
CA ALA A 154 6.25 12.10 30.42
C ALA A 154 7.21 11.17 31.19
N CYS A 155 8.52 11.22 30.92
CA CYS A 155 9.52 10.47 31.68
C CYS A 155 9.88 11.12 33.02
N GLY A 156 9.60 12.42 33.18
CA GLY A 156 9.93 13.19 34.37
C GLY A 156 11.40 13.54 34.55
N THR A 157 11.65 14.40 35.54
CA THR A 157 12.99 14.90 35.93
C THR A 157 13.26 14.61 37.40
N LYS A 158 14.42 15.05 37.92
CA LYS A 158 14.69 14.99 39.37
C LYS A 158 13.69 15.85 40.16
N LYS A 159 13.27 16.99 39.60
CA LYS A 159 12.34 17.94 40.24
C LYS A 159 10.89 17.45 40.20
N SER A 160 10.44 16.92 39.05
CA SER A 160 9.05 16.48 38.85
C SER A 160 8.81 14.99 39.18
N GLY A 161 9.81 14.29 39.72
CA GLY A 161 9.78 12.85 39.92
C GLY A 161 9.90 12.08 38.60
N PHE A 162 10.61 10.95 38.62
CA PHE A 162 10.77 10.11 37.43
C PHE A 162 9.58 9.16 37.25
N CYS A 163 9.30 8.83 35.99
CA CYS A 163 8.34 7.81 35.61
C CYS A 163 8.62 6.47 36.31
N LYS A 164 7.54 5.81 36.77
CA LYS A 164 7.58 4.50 37.44
C LYS A 164 8.18 3.36 36.61
N HIS A 165 8.30 3.50 35.28
CA HIS A 165 8.93 2.51 34.40
C HIS A 165 10.37 2.88 33.99
N ARG A 166 10.94 3.97 34.51
CA ARG A 166 12.34 4.33 34.21
C ARG A 166 13.28 3.14 34.49
N PRO A 167 14.17 2.75 33.56
CA PRO A 167 15.04 1.59 33.79
C PRO A 167 15.88 1.75 35.06
N LYS A 168 15.80 0.76 35.95
CA LYS A 168 16.62 0.56 37.15
C LYS A 168 16.82 -0.95 37.33
N VAL A 169 17.96 -1.36 37.90
CA VAL A 169 18.28 -2.77 38.18
C VAL A 169 17.18 -3.38 39.07
N GLY A 170 16.73 -4.60 38.77
CA GLY A 170 15.74 -5.34 39.57
C GLY A 170 14.26 -4.99 39.35
N ARG A 171 13.92 -4.12 38.40
CA ARG A 171 12.50 -3.83 38.07
C ARG A 171 11.88 -4.92 37.18
N SER A 172 10.65 -5.32 37.53
CA SER A 172 9.87 -6.31 36.78
C SER A 172 9.42 -5.85 35.38
N PHE A 173 9.04 -4.57 35.23
CA PHE A 173 8.53 -4.01 33.96
C PHE A 173 9.22 -2.68 33.58
N PRO A 174 10.49 -2.71 33.13
CA PRO A 174 11.20 -1.51 32.71
C PRO A 174 10.69 -1.00 31.35
N CYS A 175 10.87 0.30 31.10
CA CYS A 175 10.59 0.91 29.80
C CYS A 175 11.65 0.51 28.78
N ALA A 176 11.33 -0.48 27.94
CA ALA A 176 12.20 -0.98 26.87
C ALA A 176 12.61 0.13 25.88
N TYR A 177 11.75 1.11 25.62
CA TYR A 177 12.08 2.28 24.80
C TYR A 177 13.33 3.01 25.30
N ARG A 178 13.48 3.18 26.62
CA ARG A 178 14.65 3.86 27.21
C ARG A 178 15.89 2.98 27.31
N GLN A 179 15.72 1.66 27.19
CA GLN A 179 16.83 0.71 27.16
C GLN A 179 17.48 0.63 25.77
N GLN A 180 16.75 0.99 24.70
CA GLN A 180 17.33 1.10 23.36
C GLN A 180 18.51 2.09 23.35
N ASP A 181 19.66 1.62 22.87
CA ASP A 181 20.84 2.44 22.63
C ASP A 181 21.57 1.93 21.39
N LEU A 182 21.44 2.67 20.30
CA LEU A 182 22.08 2.43 19.01
C LEU A 182 23.17 3.48 18.72
N SER A 183 23.60 4.22 19.74
CA SER A 183 24.61 5.28 19.58
C SER A 183 25.98 4.73 19.16
N GLN A 184 26.23 3.44 19.42
CA GLN A 184 27.43 2.72 19.00
C GLN A 184 27.24 1.85 17.74
N ALA A 185 26.01 1.61 17.32
CA ALA A 185 25.74 0.74 16.17
C ALA A 185 26.27 1.36 14.87
N PRO A 186 27.07 0.61 14.07
CA PRO A 186 27.45 1.01 12.73
C PRO A 186 26.28 1.13 11.75
N ILE A 187 25.24 0.31 11.91
CA ILE A 187 24.04 0.32 11.07
C ILE A 187 22.81 0.51 11.95
N VAL A 188 22.00 1.51 11.63
CA VAL A 188 20.71 1.73 12.29
C VAL A 188 19.59 1.57 11.29
N VAL A 189 18.63 0.72 11.58
CA VAL A 189 17.42 0.56 10.77
C VAL A 189 16.27 1.31 11.45
N ILE A 190 15.60 2.18 10.71
CA ILE A 190 14.42 2.94 11.14
C ILE A 190 13.23 2.55 10.25
N ALA A 191 12.05 2.40 10.87
CA ALA A 191 10.82 2.06 10.17
C ALA A 191 9.89 3.27 10.05
N GLY A 192 9.26 3.42 8.89
CA GLY A 192 8.31 4.47 8.54
C GLY A 192 8.98 5.74 7.99
N GLY A 193 8.53 6.22 6.82
CA GLY A 193 9.12 7.38 6.14
C GLY A 193 9.08 8.68 6.97
N SER A 194 8.10 8.83 7.86
CA SER A 194 7.99 9.99 8.76
C SER A 194 9.14 10.10 9.77
N MET A 195 9.90 9.01 10.02
CA MET A 195 11.10 9.08 10.85
C MET A 195 12.19 9.96 10.23
N LEU A 196 12.17 10.16 8.91
CA LEU A 196 13.09 11.05 8.21
C LEU A 196 12.73 12.54 8.42
N GLU A 197 11.51 12.88 8.82
CA GLU A 197 11.11 14.25 9.17
C GLU A 197 11.68 14.69 10.54
N LEU A 198 11.98 13.72 11.40
CA LEU A 198 12.38 13.96 12.78
C LEU A 198 13.90 13.98 12.92
N ALA A 199 14.43 14.86 13.77
CA ALA A 199 15.83 14.79 14.16
C ALA A 199 16.14 13.42 14.80
N PRO A 200 17.28 12.78 14.48
CA PRO A 200 17.65 11.49 15.07
C PRO A 200 17.64 11.56 16.59
N ASN A 201 17.03 10.56 17.24
CA ASN A 201 16.99 10.50 18.69
C ASN A 201 18.41 10.46 19.29
N LYS A 202 18.64 11.05 20.48
CA LYS A 202 19.95 10.99 21.17
C LYS A 202 20.53 9.58 21.30
N LYS A 203 19.68 8.55 21.40
CA LYS A 203 20.07 7.13 21.47
C LYS A 203 20.36 6.49 20.10
N ILE A 204 20.10 7.21 19.01
CA ILE A 204 20.40 6.84 17.63
C ILE A 204 21.59 7.67 17.09
N GLN A 205 21.76 8.90 17.60
CA GLN A 205 22.85 9.78 17.22
C GLN A 205 24.22 9.12 17.46
N ARG A 206 25.20 9.50 16.62
CA ARG A 206 26.59 9.06 16.77
C ARG A 206 27.12 9.44 18.15
N GLY A 207 27.48 8.43 18.96
CA GLY A 207 28.04 8.66 20.28
C GLY A 207 29.41 9.34 20.21
N LYS A 208 29.76 10.14 21.23
CA LYS A 208 31.02 10.90 21.29
C LYS A 208 32.28 10.04 21.06
N ASN A 209 32.27 8.82 21.56
CA ASN A 209 33.37 7.85 21.45
C ASN A 209 33.09 6.75 20.43
N TRP A 210 32.22 7.02 19.44
CA TRP A 210 31.86 6.04 18.42
C TRP A 210 33.11 5.47 17.74
N ARG A 211 33.20 4.15 17.69
CA ARG A 211 34.30 3.42 17.06
C ARG A 211 33.79 2.72 15.81
N ARG A 212 34.62 2.71 14.77
CA ARG A 212 34.38 1.86 13.60
C ARG A 212 34.26 0.40 14.03
N TYR A 213 33.47 -0.36 13.28
CA TYR A 213 33.35 -1.79 13.49
C TYR A 213 34.73 -2.45 13.39
N ALA A 214 35.20 -3.04 14.49
CA ALA A 214 36.43 -3.80 14.53
C ALA A 214 36.07 -5.27 14.30
N ASN A 215 36.47 -5.81 13.15
CA ASN A 215 36.20 -7.20 12.82
C ASN A 215 36.96 -8.09 13.82
N LYS A 216 36.27 -8.78 14.73
CA LYS A 216 36.91 -9.60 15.77
C LYS A 216 37.70 -10.78 15.19
N GLN A 217 37.44 -11.17 13.94
CA GLN A 217 38.10 -12.31 13.28
C GLN A 217 39.53 -12.02 12.78
N THR A 218 39.95 -10.77 12.63
CA THR A 218 41.31 -10.49 12.11
C THR A 218 42.42 -10.64 13.16
N LYS A 219 42.10 -11.04 14.40
CA LYS A 219 43.10 -11.26 15.46
C LYS A 219 43.64 -12.69 15.56
N GLN A 220 43.07 -13.67 14.85
CA GLN A 220 43.46 -15.08 15.00
C GLN A 220 44.46 -15.59 13.93
N GLN A 221 44.90 -14.78 12.97
CA GLN A 221 45.81 -15.23 11.90
C GLN A 221 47.21 -14.57 11.90
N THR A 222 47.64 -13.97 13.02
CA THR A 222 49.03 -13.45 13.13
C THR A 222 49.69 -13.79 14.46
N GLU A 223 49.44 -14.99 14.97
CA GLU A 223 50.34 -15.64 15.94
C GLU A 223 51.07 -16.80 15.24
N ILE A 224 51.92 -16.46 14.27
CA ILE A 224 53.10 -17.30 13.99
C ILE A 224 54.22 -16.70 14.84
N GLN A 225 54.70 -17.49 15.80
CA GLN A 225 55.78 -17.12 16.71
C GLN A 225 57.06 -16.79 15.92
N GLY A 226 57.70 -15.66 16.21
CA GLY A 226 59.13 -15.49 15.95
C GLY A 226 59.62 -14.35 15.03
N LEU A 227 58.88 -13.24 14.83
CA LEU A 227 59.46 -12.05 14.18
C LEU A 227 59.20 -10.75 14.97
N PRO A 228 60.12 -9.76 14.92
CA PRO A 228 60.07 -8.58 15.76
C PRO A 228 58.80 -7.78 15.50
N LYS A 229 58.21 -7.26 16.59
CA LYS A 229 57.04 -6.37 16.59
C LYS A 229 57.31 -5.13 15.75
N THR A 230 57.09 -5.22 14.44
CA THR A 230 56.89 -4.05 13.61
C THR A 230 55.59 -3.43 14.06
N ARG A 231 55.67 -2.22 14.64
CA ARG A 231 54.52 -1.35 14.88
C ARG A 231 53.73 -1.24 13.58
N THR A 232 52.68 -2.03 13.43
CA THR A 232 51.68 -1.83 12.37
C THR A 232 51.13 -0.43 12.57
N LYS A 233 51.51 0.47 11.65
CA LYS A 233 51.00 1.85 11.58
C LYS A 233 49.49 1.82 11.83
N LYS A 234 49.05 2.65 12.79
CA LYS A 234 47.63 2.93 13.09
C LYS A 234 46.82 2.93 11.78
N GLY A 235 46.01 1.90 11.60
CA GLY A 235 45.21 1.73 10.40
C GLY A 235 44.26 2.91 10.17
N ALA A 236 44.22 3.37 8.92
CA ALA A 236 43.25 4.27 8.29
C ALA A 236 42.72 5.42 9.16
N HIS A 237 43.20 6.64 8.89
CA HIS A 237 42.66 7.90 9.42
C HIS A 237 41.12 7.86 9.54
N ASN A 238 40.61 8.16 10.74
CA ASN A 238 39.19 8.26 11.02
C ASN A 238 38.58 9.37 10.17
N ILE A 239 37.54 9.06 9.40
CA ILE A 239 36.65 10.09 8.85
C ILE A 239 35.88 10.66 10.05
N LYS A 240 36.33 11.79 10.57
CA LYS A 240 35.63 12.52 11.64
C LYS A 240 34.57 13.41 11.00
N SER A 241 33.49 12.82 10.48
CA SER A 241 32.31 13.61 10.13
C SER A 241 31.57 14.03 11.41
N GLY A 242 31.13 15.30 11.45
CA GLY A 242 30.21 15.82 12.48
C GLY A 242 28.78 15.29 12.33
N ASP A 243 28.46 14.64 11.22
CA ASP A 243 27.15 14.05 10.97
C ASP A 243 26.90 12.79 11.80
N HIS A 244 25.62 12.53 12.09
CA HIS A 244 25.22 11.34 12.82
C HIS A 244 25.31 10.06 11.97
N PHE A 245 25.18 10.18 10.66
CA PHE A 245 25.26 9.11 9.66
C PHE A 245 26.05 9.59 8.45
N ASP A 246 26.63 8.67 7.68
CA ASP A 246 27.42 9.00 6.49
C ASP A 246 26.72 8.57 5.18
N LEU A 247 25.70 7.71 5.25
CA LEU A 247 24.95 7.17 4.11
C LEU A 247 23.52 6.83 4.54
N LEU A 248 22.54 7.26 3.74
CA LEU A 248 21.13 6.86 3.85
C LEU A 248 20.78 5.85 2.76
N LEU A 249 20.21 4.72 3.15
CA LEU A 249 19.59 3.77 2.23
C LEU A 249 18.09 3.78 2.47
N VAL A 250 17.28 3.85 1.41
CA VAL A 250 15.81 3.85 1.52
C VAL A 250 15.24 2.70 0.70
N ASP A 251 14.46 1.82 1.33
CA ASP A 251 13.69 0.76 0.68
C ASP A 251 12.24 1.21 0.50
N GLU A 252 11.70 1.06 -0.70
CA GLU A 252 10.31 1.44 -1.08
C GLU A 252 9.94 2.89 -0.72
N THR A 253 10.07 3.81 -1.67
CA THR A 253 9.73 5.23 -1.47
C THR A 253 8.27 5.51 -1.78
N ASN A 254 7.70 6.52 -1.13
CA ASN A 254 6.41 7.10 -1.50
C ASN A 254 6.64 8.62 -1.57
N PRO A 255 6.57 9.25 -2.76
CA PRO A 255 6.82 10.69 -2.89
C PRO A 255 5.86 11.53 -2.03
N PHE A 256 4.67 11.00 -1.74
CA PHE A 256 3.61 11.68 -0.98
C PHE A 256 3.74 11.53 0.53
N SER A 257 4.73 10.77 1.07
CA SER A 257 4.83 10.52 2.52
C SER A 257 5.06 11.79 3.35
N LEU A 258 5.61 12.83 2.73
CA LEU A 258 5.86 14.13 3.37
C LEU A 258 4.65 15.06 3.34
N LEU A 259 3.58 14.72 2.62
CA LEU A 259 2.37 15.53 2.58
C LEU A 259 1.52 15.30 3.82
N LYS A 260 0.94 16.38 4.35
CA LYS A 260 0.02 16.36 5.49
C LYS A 260 -1.28 17.06 5.09
N GLY A 261 -2.39 16.63 5.68
CA GLY A 261 -3.72 17.21 5.52
C GLY A 261 -4.55 16.71 4.34
N PHE A 262 -4.28 15.49 3.90
CA PHE A 262 -5.03 14.82 2.83
C PHE A 262 -5.97 13.76 3.42
N ASP A 263 -5.56 12.49 3.43
CA ASP A 263 -6.39 11.38 3.92
C ASP A 263 -6.68 11.50 5.43
N ASP A 264 -7.95 11.28 5.81
CA ASP A 264 -8.47 11.21 7.19
C ASP A 264 -8.31 12.48 8.07
N GLU A 265 -8.07 13.65 7.48
CA GLU A 265 -7.99 14.90 8.23
C GLU A 265 -9.35 15.57 8.44
N ARG A 266 -9.65 16.00 9.68
CA ARG A 266 -10.86 16.78 9.98
C ARG A 266 -10.71 18.22 9.49
N PRO A 267 -11.76 18.81 8.86
CA PRO A 267 -11.75 20.21 8.51
C PRO A 267 -11.53 21.10 9.75
N PHE A 268 -10.77 22.17 9.57
CA PHE A 268 -10.61 23.23 10.54
C PHE A 268 -11.70 24.28 10.34
N PHE A 269 -12.43 24.64 11.39
CA PHE A 269 -13.50 25.64 11.34
C PHE A 269 -13.03 26.91 12.08
N PRO A 270 -12.60 27.97 11.36
CA PRO A 270 -12.05 29.17 12.00
C PRO A 270 -13.04 29.85 12.96
N LYS A 271 -14.34 29.88 12.57
CA LYS A 271 -15.44 30.47 13.35
C LYS A 271 -15.55 29.89 14.77
N ASP A 272 -15.43 28.57 14.89
CA ASP A 272 -15.58 27.87 16.17
C ASP A 272 -14.46 28.20 17.16
N ASN A 273 -13.37 28.80 16.67
CA ASN A 273 -12.15 29.06 17.44
C ASN A 273 -11.86 30.57 17.59
N ALA A 274 -12.71 31.46 17.06
CA ALA A 274 -12.47 32.91 17.08
C ALA A 274 -12.49 33.50 18.51
N ASN A 275 -13.29 32.92 19.40
CA ASN A 275 -13.42 33.34 20.81
C ASN A 275 -12.45 32.62 21.75
N LEU A 276 -11.49 31.86 21.21
CA LEU A 276 -10.52 31.14 22.03
C LEU A 276 -9.53 32.13 22.66
N SER A 277 -9.22 31.93 23.95
CA SER A 277 -8.20 32.75 24.63
C SER A 277 -6.80 32.28 24.22
N PHE A 278 -6.10 33.11 23.43
CA PHE A 278 -4.76 32.82 22.91
C PHE A 278 -3.66 33.25 23.89
N ALA A 279 -3.83 34.41 24.51
CA ALA A 279 -2.91 34.96 25.51
C ALA A 279 -3.65 35.93 26.45
N GLU A 280 -3.01 36.26 27.59
CA GLU A 280 -3.45 37.33 28.49
C GLU A 280 -3.07 38.72 27.95
N GLN A 281 -2.19 38.78 26.95
CA GLN A 281 -1.80 40.01 26.28
C GLN A 281 -2.86 40.38 25.23
N ASP A 282 -3.46 41.56 25.40
CA ASP A 282 -4.55 42.05 24.55
C ASP A 282 -4.13 42.08 23.06
N ASP A 283 -2.90 42.49 22.75
CA ASP A 283 -2.42 42.57 21.37
C ASP A 283 -2.41 41.22 20.65
N ILE A 284 -1.89 40.16 21.30
CA ILE A 284 -1.89 38.80 20.74
C ILE A 284 -3.32 38.31 20.52
N GLN A 285 -4.19 38.54 21.50
CA GLN A 285 -5.59 38.13 21.42
C GLN A 285 -6.30 38.82 20.25
N ILE A 286 -6.16 40.14 20.12
CA ILE A 286 -6.79 40.95 19.08
C ILE A 286 -6.31 40.51 17.69
N ILE A 287 -5.00 40.36 17.50
CA ILE A 287 -4.41 39.99 16.21
C ILE A 287 -4.90 38.61 15.74
N LEU A 288 -4.85 37.61 16.62
CA LEU A 288 -5.19 36.22 16.24
C LEU A 288 -6.71 36.03 16.08
N SER A 289 -7.53 36.61 16.96
CA SER A 289 -9.00 36.57 16.79
C SER A 289 -9.43 37.34 15.53
N GLY A 290 -8.86 38.52 15.29
CA GLY A 290 -9.10 39.30 14.08
C GLY A 290 -8.76 38.52 12.81
N PHE A 291 -7.60 37.85 12.80
CA PHE A 291 -7.22 36.97 11.69
C PHE A 291 -8.23 35.84 11.46
N LEU A 292 -8.69 35.14 12.52
CA LEU A 292 -9.68 34.07 12.36
C LEU A 292 -11.03 34.59 11.85
N HIS A 293 -11.44 35.81 12.20
CA HIS A 293 -12.63 36.44 11.62
C HIS A 293 -12.46 36.71 10.12
N GLU A 294 -11.29 37.23 9.71
CA GLU A 294 -10.97 37.44 8.29
C GLU A 294 -10.96 36.12 7.52
N ILE A 295 -10.36 35.06 8.05
CA ILE A 295 -10.39 33.74 7.41
C ILE A 295 -11.82 33.19 7.35
N THR A 296 -12.62 33.36 8.40
CA THR A 296 -14.04 32.98 8.40
C THR A 296 -14.78 33.69 7.28
N TRP A 297 -14.62 35.01 7.18
CA TRP A 297 -15.21 35.81 6.10
C TRP A 297 -14.76 35.32 4.72
N ALA A 298 -13.45 35.17 4.51
CA ALA A 298 -12.88 34.72 3.25
C ALA A 298 -13.41 33.34 2.84
N THR A 299 -13.49 32.38 3.76
CA THR A 299 -14.09 31.06 3.49
C THR A 299 -15.56 31.16 3.09
N SER A 300 -16.29 32.13 3.64
CA SER A 300 -17.73 32.30 3.41
C SER A 300 -18.10 32.87 2.06
N VAL A 301 -17.30 33.82 1.57
CA VAL A 301 -17.51 34.48 0.28
C VAL A 301 -16.88 33.69 -0.86
N GLN A 302 -15.97 32.74 -0.56
CA GLN A 302 -15.30 31.94 -1.57
C GLN A 302 -16.28 31.02 -2.30
N LYS A 303 -16.38 31.19 -3.62
CA LYS A 303 -17.19 30.32 -4.50
C LYS A 303 -16.41 29.11 -5.02
N GLY A 304 -15.08 29.18 -5.04
CA GLY A 304 -14.20 28.11 -5.51
C GLY A 304 -14.04 26.95 -4.53
N GLN A 305 -13.29 25.93 -4.96
CA GLN A 305 -12.85 24.80 -4.12
C GLN A 305 -11.70 25.21 -3.20
N HIS A 306 -10.83 26.12 -3.63
CA HIS A 306 -9.67 26.58 -2.88
C HIS A 306 -9.79 28.04 -2.49
N LEU A 307 -9.20 28.41 -1.36
CA LEU A 307 -9.13 29.81 -0.91
C LEU A 307 -8.02 30.54 -1.70
N SER A 308 -8.24 31.82 -1.98
CA SER A 308 -7.24 32.70 -2.60
C SER A 308 -6.40 33.38 -1.52
N PRO A 309 -5.16 33.82 -1.80
CA PRO A 309 -4.41 34.63 -0.83
C PRO A 309 -5.22 35.87 -0.40
N CYS A 310 -5.44 36.05 0.90
CA CYS A 310 -6.21 37.20 1.39
C CYS A 310 -5.48 38.51 1.09
N ILE A 311 -6.24 39.52 0.66
CA ILE A 311 -5.79 40.91 0.55
C ILE A 311 -6.45 41.66 1.70
N PHE A 312 -5.64 42.10 2.66
CA PHE A 312 -6.13 42.84 3.82
C PHE A 312 -6.25 44.33 3.46
N GLN A 313 -7.33 44.98 3.88
CA GLN A 313 -7.54 46.41 3.61
C GLN A 313 -6.73 47.22 4.63
N THR A 314 -5.71 47.96 4.18
CA THR A 314 -5.03 49.01 4.95
C THR A 314 -5.42 50.38 4.41
N ALA A 315 -5.38 51.41 5.28
CA ALA A 315 -6.01 52.70 5.00
C ALA A 315 -5.36 53.52 3.88
N ASP A 316 -4.12 53.26 3.44
CA ASP A 316 -3.40 54.17 2.54
C ASP A 316 -2.33 53.52 1.60
N ASP A 317 -2.29 52.19 1.43
CA ASP A 317 -1.21 51.56 0.63
C ASP A 317 -1.52 51.40 -0.87
N PHE A 318 -0.63 51.92 -1.71
CA PHE A 318 -0.58 51.61 -3.15
C PHE A 318 -0.11 50.16 -3.41
N ASP A 319 0.62 49.52 -2.48
CA ASP A 319 1.06 48.11 -2.56
C ASP A 319 0.29 47.21 -1.58
N LYS A 320 -0.90 46.81 -2.00
CA LYS A 320 -1.79 45.94 -1.20
C LYS A 320 -1.21 44.53 -0.96
N VAL A 321 -0.33 44.04 -1.84
CA VAL A 321 0.28 42.71 -1.72
C VAL A 321 1.39 42.75 -0.68
N GLY A 322 2.27 43.76 -0.75
CA GLY A 322 3.31 44.00 0.25
C GLY A 322 2.72 44.13 1.66
N ALA A 323 1.72 44.99 1.84
CA ALA A 323 1.04 45.17 3.12
C ALA A 323 0.40 43.86 3.64
N SER A 324 -0.19 43.06 2.74
CA SER A 324 -0.77 41.76 3.12
C SER A 324 0.28 40.74 3.53
N LEU A 325 1.46 40.72 2.89
CA LEU A 325 2.58 39.88 3.28
C LEU A 325 3.10 40.24 4.68
N ASP A 326 3.24 41.53 4.97
CA ASP A 326 3.68 42.02 6.29
C ASP A 326 2.69 41.63 7.39
N ILE A 327 1.38 41.77 7.13
CA ILE A 327 0.33 41.32 8.06
C ILE A 327 0.41 39.82 8.30
N LEU A 328 0.52 39.01 7.24
CA LEU A 328 0.60 37.55 7.37
C LEU A 328 1.85 37.11 8.13
N GLN A 329 2.99 37.78 7.90
CA GLN A 329 4.24 37.53 8.62
C GLN A 329 4.10 37.90 10.10
N CYS A 330 3.49 39.06 10.41
CA CYS A 330 3.18 39.46 11.77
C CYS A 330 2.27 38.45 12.49
N VAL A 331 1.18 38.00 11.86
CA VAL A 331 0.28 36.97 12.42
C VAL A 331 1.04 35.66 12.67
N HIS A 332 1.93 35.24 11.76
CA HIS A 332 2.75 34.04 11.93
C HIS A 332 3.70 34.16 13.13
N GLU A 333 4.35 35.31 13.29
CA GLU A 333 5.25 35.61 14.41
C GLU A 333 4.50 35.65 15.74
N VAL A 334 3.35 36.31 15.80
CA VAL A 334 2.47 36.36 16.97
C VAL A 334 1.96 34.95 17.34
N ALA A 335 1.54 34.15 16.37
CA ALA A 335 1.14 32.76 16.61
C ALA A 335 2.33 31.92 17.14
N THR A 336 3.55 32.20 16.67
CA THR A 336 4.78 31.56 17.17
C THR A 336 5.06 31.92 18.62
N GLU A 337 4.85 33.18 19.00
CA GLU A 337 4.98 33.64 20.39
C GLU A 337 3.92 32.97 21.29
N ALA A 338 2.66 32.98 20.88
CA ALA A 338 1.57 32.32 21.60
C ALA A 338 1.83 30.81 21.78
N LEU A 339 2.41 30.13 20.78
CA LEU A 339 2.80 28.73 20.90
C LEU A 339 3.87 28.52 21.98
N LYS A 340 4.87 29.40 22.08
CA LYS A 340 5.89 29.33 23.13
C LYS A 340 5.30 29.55 24.52
N LEU A 341 4.34 30.48 24.66
CA LEU A 341 3.62 30.72 25.90
C LEU A 341 2.79 29.48 26.30
N ALA A 342 2.07 28.89 25.35
CA ALA A 342 1.31 27.66 25.57
C ALA A 342 2.22 26.47 25.96
N GLU A 343 3.38 26.33 25.31
CA GLU A 343 4.40 25.33 25.66
C GLU A 343 4.93 25.55 27.09
N SER A 344 5.24 26.80 27.48
CA SER A 344 5.67 27.15 28.84
C SER A 344 4.59 26.83 29.89
N LYS A 345 3.33 27.17 29.62
CA LYS A 345 2.17 26.79 30.46
C LYS A 345 2.01 25.27 30.55
N ALA A 346 2.31 24.52 29.49
CA ALA A 346 2.29 23.06 29.52
C ALA A 346 3.48 22.47 30.31
N GLU A 347 4.68 23.07 30.24
CA GLU A 347 5.86 22.62 31.00
C GLU A 347 5.69 22.79 32.51
N SER A 348 4.98 23.83 32.94
CA SER A 348 4.74 24.11 34.37
C SER A 348 3.69 23.17 35.00
N LYS A 349 2.93 22.41 34.20
CA LYS A 349 1.93 21.47 34.74
C LYS A 349 2.57 20.34 35.54
N SER A 350 2.03 20.13 36.74
CA SER A 350 2.34 18.98 37.56
C SER A 350 1.74 17.69 36.96
N GLY A 351 2.26 16.53 37.35
CA GLY A 351 1.64 15.24 37.00
C GLY A 351 2.04 14.61 35.67
N LEU A 352 2.70 15.32 34.72
CA LEU A 352 3.14 14.74 33.43
C LEU A 352 3.93 13.42 33.57
N SER A 353 4.77 13.30 34.61
CA SER A 353 5.59 12.13 34.87
C SER A 353 4.88 11.01 35.64
N GLN A 354 3.68 11.23 36.16
CA GLN A 354 2.95 10.29 37.02
C GLN A 354 1.59 9.88 36.45
N ASP A 355 0.84 10.81 35.85
CA ASP A 355 -0.53 10.59 35.37
C ASP A 355 -0.57 9.76 34.07
N ASN A 356 -1.68 9.07 33.82
CA ASN A 356 -1.89 8.38 32.54
C ASN A 356 -2.23 9.39 31.42
N GLY A 357 -2.17 8.94 30.17
CA GLY A 357 -2.40 9.80 29.01
C GLY A 357 -3.79 10.45 29.04
N LYS A 358 -4.83 9.69 29.40
CA LYS A 358 -6.20 10.21 29.49
C LYS A 358 -6.30 11.38 30.47
N LYS A 359 -5.79 11.23 31.70
CA LYS A 359 -5.82 12.29 32.72
C LYS A 359 -5.02 13.53 32.30
N ILE A 360 -3.89 13.36 31.61
CA ILE A 360 -3.11 14.50 31.07
C ILE A 360 -3.92 15.24 29.99
N MET A 361 -4.56 14.50 29.08
CA MET A 361 -5.41 15.08 28.03
C MET A 361 -6.61 15.80 28.64
N ASP A 362 -7.35 15.16 29.55
CA ASP A 362 -8.56 15.72 30.18
C ASP A 362 -8.23 17.00 30.98
N SER A 363 -7.13 16.99 31.74
CA SER A 363 -6.69 18.16 32.51
C SER A 363 -6.08 19.28 31.67
N SER A 364 -5.83 19.04 30.37
CA SER A 364 -5.16 19.98 29.47
C SER A 364 -5.87 20.16 28.14
N GLY A 365 -7.17 19.86 28.08
CA GLY A 365 -7.97 19.96 26.87
C GLY A 365 -7.82 21.31 26.18
N ASP A 366 -7.98 22.40 26.95
CA ASP A 366 -7.92 23.76 26.42
C ASP A 366 -6.55 24.09 25.80
N LEU A 367 -5.44 23.67 26.43
CA LEU A 367 -4.09 23.89 25.88
C LEU A 367 -3.84 23.08 24.60
N ILE A 368 -4.40 21.88 24.50
CA ILE A 368 -4.29 21.04 23.30
C ILE A 368 -5.06 21.67 22.14
N VAL A 369 -6.28 22.15 22.42
CA VAL A 369 -7.10 22.87 21.44
C VAL A 369 -6.38 24.15 21.01
N LEU A 370 -5.96 25.00 21.95
CA LEU A 370 -5.19 26.22 21.71
C LEU A 370 -3.99 25.97 20.79
N ARG A 371 -3.14 25.00 21.14
CA ARG A 371 -1.98 24.66 20.32
C ARG A 371 -2.39 24.22 18.91
N SER A 372 -3.40 23.37 18.79
CA SER A 372 -3.87 22.88 17.50
C SER A 372 -4.35 24.03 16.61
N VAL A 373 -5.07 25.00 17.19
CA VAL A 373 -5.54 26.20 16.48
C VAL A 373 -4.37 27.08 16.04
N LEU A 374 -3.42 27.37 16.94
CA LEU A 374 -2.24 28.17 16.63
C LEU A 374 -1.39 27.58 15.50
N LEU A 375 -1.20 26.25 15.49
CA LEU A 375 -0.51 25.56 14.40
C LEU A 375 -1.27 25.70 13.06
N ARG A 376 -2.61 25.62 13.09
CA ARG A 376 -3.43 25.84 11.89
C ARG A 376 -3.30 27.27 11.38
N ILE A 377 -3.30 28.26 12.26
CA ILE A 377 -3.06 29.67 11.91
C ILE A 377 -1.71 29.82 11.19
N GLN A 378 -0.62 29.29 11.76
CA GLN A 378 0.69 29.33 11.12
C GLN A 378 0.70 28.70 9.72
N TRP A 379 0.09 27.53 9.56
CA TRP A 379 0.04 26.85 8.26
C TRP A 379 -0.83 27.59 7.24
N ILE A 380 -1.90 28.26 7.67
CA ILE A 380 -2.70 29.13 6.80
C ILE A 380 -1.85 30.33 6.35
N CYS A 381 -1.15 31.00 7.26
CA CYS A 381 -0.24 32.10 6.92
C CYS A 381 0.84 31.65 5.93
N GLU A 382 1.51 30.52 6.19
CA GLU A 382 2.53 29.93 5.30
C GLU A 382 1.97 29.69 3.89
N ALA A 383 0.77 29.13 3.78
CA ALA A 383 0.11 28.91 2.50
C ALA A 383 -0.26 30.21 1.75
N MET A 384 -0.72 31.23 2.48
CA MET A 384 -1.08 32.53 1.89
C MET A 384 0.14 33.33 1.44
N ILE A 385 1.20 33.35 2.27
CA ILE A 385 2.49 33.97 1.93
C ILE A 385 3.06 33.29 0.68
N PHE A 386 3.04 31.96 0.63
CA PHE A 386 3.42 31.21 -0.56
C PHE A 386 2.62 31.68 -1.78
N GLY A 387 1.28 31.75 -1.67
CA GLY A 387 0.41 32.19 -2.76
C GLY A 387 0.69 33.59 -3.29
N HIS A 388 0.94 34.55 -2.40
CA HIS A 388 1.33 35.91 -2.79
C HIS A 388 2.67 35.91 -3.54
N ASN A 389 3.67 35.20 -3.01
CA ASN A 389 5.00 35.10 -3.62
C ASN A 389 4.98 34.39 -4.99
N THR A 390 4.12 33.40 -5.18
CA THR A 390 3.98 32.65 -6.43
C THR A 390 2.87 33.17 -7.34
N LYS A 391 2.19 34.27 -6.97
CA LYS A 391 1.04 34.84 -7.69
C LYS A 391 -0.04 33.80 -8.00
N SER A 392 -0.33 32.92 -7.03
CA SER A 392 -1.27 31.82 -7.17
C SER A 392 -2.63 32.18 -6.56
N ASP A 393 -3.64 32.31 -7.43
CA ASP A 393 -5.00 32.69 -7.01
C ASP A 393 -5.80 31.55 -6.37
N GLN A 394 -5.32 30.31 -6.46
CA GLN A 394 -5.98 29.13 -5.88
C GLN A 394 -4.98 28.30 -5.09
N LEU A 395 -5.13 28.30 -3.77
CA LEU A 395 -4.24 27.59 -2.87
C LEU A 395 -4.72 26.15 -2.66
N ALA A 396 -4.14 25.19 -3.38
CA ALA A 396 -4.38 23.76 -3.13
C ALA A 396 -4.10 23.35 -1.66
N HIS A 397 -3.28 24.15 -0.96
CA HIS A 397 -3.00 24.10 0.47
C HIS A 397 -4.23 24.36 1.35
N LEU A 398 -5.21 25.12 0.88
CA LEU A 398 -6.39 25.58 1.62
C LEU A 398 -7.66 25.23 0.83
N GLU A 399 -8.14 23.99 0.97
CA GLU A 399 -9.42 23.58 0.38
C GLU A 399 -10.59 23.96 1.28
N VAL A 400 -11.59 24.62 0.70
CA VAL A 400 -12.84 25.02 1.35
C VAL A 400 -13.78 23.83 1.42
N VAL A 401 -14.15 23.48 2.66
CA VAL A 401 -15.12 22.43 2.97
C VAL A 401 -16.46 23.08 3.31
N ARG A 402 -17.53 22.61 2.68
CA ARG A 402 -18.90 23.04 2.97
C ARG A 402 -19.67 21.85 3.53
N SER A 403 -20.20 22.01 4.73
CA SER A 403 -20.94 20.96 5.45
C SER A 403 -22.12 21.57 6.20
N ASP A 404 -23.00 20.71 6.74
CA ASP A 404 -24.10 21.15 7.61
C ASP A 404 -23.60 21.89 8.87
N ALA A 405 -22.36 21.60 9.30
CA ALA A 405 -21.70 22.29 10.41
C ALA A 405 -21.16 23.70 10.02
N GLY A 406 -21.24 24.09 8.76
CA GLY A 406 -20.74 25.36 8.23
C GLY A 406 -19.58 25.21 7.25
N GLN A 407 -18.84 26.31 7.08
CA GLN A 407 -17.70 26.41 6.17
C GLN A 407 -16.39 26.24 6.94
N GLY A 408 -15.56 25.30 6.49
CA GLY A 408 -14.26 24.98 7.08
C GLY A 408 -13.16 24.87 6.03
N LEU A 409 -11.98 24.48 6.48
CA LEU A 409 -10.77 24.36 5.66
C LEU A 409 -10.05 23.03 5.92
N HIS A 410 -9.72 22.30 4.85
CA HIS A 410 -8.59 21.38 4.90
C HIS A 410 -7.30 22.17 4.72
N VAL A 411 -6.40 22.09 5.72
CA VAL A 411 -5.14 22.82 5.73
C VAL A 411 -4.01 21.84 5.46
N ARG A 412 -3.55 21.83 4.22
CA ARG A 412 -2.54 20.92 3.67
C ARG A 412 -1.17 21.57 3.63
N ARG A 413 -0.14 20.73 3.74
CA ARG A 413 1.25 21.19 3.66
C ARG A 413 2.20 20.08 3.27
N LYS A 414 3.36 20.49 2.76
CA LYS A 414 4.53 19.64 2.54
C LYS A 414 5.51 19.78 3.70
N SER A 415 5.83 18.67 4.35
CA SER A 415 6.91 18.61 5.33
C SER A 415 8.27 18.39 4.64
N LYS A 416 9.36 18.62 5.37
CA LYS A 416 10.74 18.48 4.86
C LYS A 416 11.46 17.35 5.57
N ILE A 417 12.34 16.65 4.84
CA ILE A 417 13.29 15.72 5.43
C ILE A 417 14.20 16.51 6.38
N ASN A 418 14.47 15.94 7.56
CA ASN A 418 15.34 16.56 8.53
C ASN A 418 16.75 16.71 7.95
N TYR A 419 17.38 17.87 8.20
CA TYR A 419 18.69 18.20 7.64
C TYR A 419 19.80 17.16 7.95
N HIS A 420 19.66 16.39 9.03
CA HIS A 420 20.59 15.31 9.38
C HIS A 420 20.56 14.14 8.39
N TYR A 421 19.47 13.94 7.64
CA TYR A 421 19.34 12.92 6.60
C TYR A 421 19.43 13.54 5.20
N ASP A 422 18.92 14.75 5.01
CA ASP A 422 18.92 15.41 3.69
C ASP A 422 20.34 15.75 3.19
N LYS A 423 21.27 16.05 4.11
CA LYS A 423 22.64 16.45 3.77
C LYS A 423 23.59 15.30 3.47
N ILE A 424 23.17 14.04 3.56
CA ILE A 424 24.07 12.88 3.36
C ILE A 424 23.76 12.16 2.04
N PRO A 425 24.76 11.49 1.43
CA PRO A 425 24.54 10.68 0.25
C PRO A 425 23.39 9.68 0.46
N THR A 426 22.54 9.52 -0.55
CA THR A 426 21.32 8.70 -0.43
C THR A 426 21.19 7.72 -1.60
N MET A 427 20.86 6.46 -1.31
CA MET A 427 20.50 5.46 -2.32
C MET A 427 19.05 5.02 -2.12
N LEU A 428 18.23 5.24 -3.14
CA LEU A 428 16.81 4.91 -3.16
C LEU A 428 16.63 3.60 -3.94
N PHE A 429 16.15 2.55 -3.27
CA PHE A 429 15.82 1.27 -3.88
C PHE A 429 14.29 1.20 -4.07
N ASP A 430 13.83 1.53 -5.27
CA ASP A 430 12.39 1.57 -5.57
C ASP A 430 12.03 0.65 -6.74
N ALA A 431 10.85 0.05 -6.68
CA ALA A 431 10.32 -0.76 -7.78
C ALA A 431 9.58 0.03 -8.84
N THR A 432 9.01 1.14 -8.42
CA THR A 432 7.93 1.86 -9.07
C THR A 432 8.12 3.37 -8.89
N GLY A 433 9.33 3.79 -8.52
CA GLY A 433 9.64 5.16 -8.17
C GLY A 433 9.63 6.04 -9.41
N GLU A 434 8.68 6.94 -9.52
CA GLU A 434 8.71 7.98 -10.54
C GLU A 434 9.72 9.06 -10.12
N ALA A 435 10.89 9.07 -10.75
CA ALA A 435 12.02 9.95 -10.38
C ALA A 435 11.59 11.42 -10.25
N GLN A 436 10.78 11.91 -11.19
CA GLN A 436 10.29 13.29 -11.20
C GLN A 436 9.57 13.68 -9.90
N LEU A 437 8.74 12.80 -9.33
CA LEU A 437 8.05 13.09 -8.07
C LEU A 437 8.99 12.97 -6.87
N LEU A 438 9.90 11.98 -6.90
CA LEU A 438 10.86 11.76 -5.82
C LEU A 438 11.84 12.94 -5.69
N GLU A 439 12.15 13.63 -6.79
CA GLU A 439 13.00 14.82 -6.75
C GLU A 439 12.38 15.97 -5.95
N HIS A 440 11.05 16.06 -5.91
CA HIS A 440 10.37 17.05 -5.04
C HIS A 440 10.45 16.68 -3.55
N THR A 441 10.72 15.41 -3.21
CA THR A 441 10.83 14.91 -1.84
C THR A 441 12.29 14.91 -1.37
N PHE A 442 13.20 14.47 -2.22
CA PHE A 442 14.61 14.24 -1.91
C PHE A 442 15.55 15.21 -2.61
N GLY A 443 15.10 16.18 -3.41
CA GLY A 443 15.99 17.01 -4.25
C GLY A 443 16.50 16.26 -5.48
N THR A 444 17.43 16.82 -6.23
CA THR A 444 17.96 16.22 -7.48
C THR A 444 18.41 14.77 -7.31
N ILE A 445 17.94 13.87 -8.18
CA ILE A 445 18.24 12.44 -8.16
C ILE A 445 18.86 12.01 -9.49
N GLU A 446 19.97 11.30 -9.43
CA GLU A 446 20.54 10.61 -10.59
C GLU A 446 19.82 9.27 -10.80
N ASP A 447 19.00 9.16 -11.84
CA ASP A 447 18.40 7.88 -12.25
C ASP A 447 19.48 6.99 -12.84
N THR A 448 20.02 6.11 -12.01
CA THR A 448 21.30 5.46 -12.31
C THR A 448 21.14 4.03 -12.80
N TYR A 449 20.07 3.35 -12.38
CA TYR A 449 19.87 1.96 -12.76
C TYR A 449 18.39 1.65 -12.92
N HIS A 450 17.99 1.47 -14.18
CA HIS A 450 16.62 1.13 -14.57
C HIS A 450 16.58 -0.23 -15.27
N ARG A 451 15.87 -1.22 -14.68
CA ARG A 451 15.66 -2.56 -15.26
C ARG A 451 14.29 -3.14 -14.91
N THR A 452 13.65 -3.75 -15.90
CA THR A 452 12.40 -4.47 -15.71
C THR A 452 12.65 -5.98 -15.73
N ALA A 453 12.18 -6.69 -14.73
CA ALA A 453 12.23 -8.15 -14.69
C ALA A 453 11.15 -8.76 -15.58
N VAL A 454 11.50 -9.86 -16.25
CA VAL A 454 10.53 -10.71 -16.92
C VAL A 454 9.91 -11.66 -15.89
N ASP A 455 8.67 -12.07 -16.13
CA ASP A 455 8.09 -13.15 -15.34
C ASP A 455 8.92 -14.44 -15.47
N GLY A 456 8.95 -15.24 -14.40
CA GLY A 456 9.51 -16.59 -14.48
C GLY A 456 8.69 -17.49 -15.41
N SER A 457 9.27 -18.60 -15.87
CA SER A 457 8.66 -19.43 -16.93
C SER A 457 7.29 -20.00 -16.54
N GLY A 458 7.11 -20.33 -15.26
CA GLY A 458 5.88 -20.90 -14.71
C GLY A 458 4.77 -19.90 -14.40
N VAL A 459 4.91 -18.64 -14.81
CA VAL A 459 3.87 -17.62 -14.60
C VAL A 459 2.90 -17.60 -15.77
N LYS A 460 1.61 -17.68 -15.45
CA LYS A 460 0.51 -17.40 -16.37
C LYS A 460 -0.30 -16.23 -15.83
N ARG A 461 -0.60 -15.24 -16.68
CA ARG A 461 -1.34 -14.03 -16.27
C ARG A 461 -2.55 -13.81 -17.15
N TYR A 462 -3.68 -13.52 -16.53
CA TYR A 462 -4.94 -13.23 -17.18
C TYR A 462 -5.50 -11.91 -16.67
N GLN A 463 -6.03 -11.07 -17.56
CA GLN A 463 -6.48 -9.73 -17.18
C GLN A 463 -7.89 -9.39 -17.71
N LEU A 464 -8.68 -8.75 -16.86
CA LEU A 464 -9.96 -8.15 -17.20
C LEU A 464 -9.75 -6.97 -18.17
N ARG A 465 -10.40 -6.99 -19.33
CA ARG A 465 -10.11 -6.01 -20.41
C ARG A 465 -11.14 -4.91 -20.60
N ASP A 466 -12.40 -5.19 -20.34
CA ASP A 466 -13.53 -4.34 -20.72
C ASP A 466 -13.98 -3.38 -19.60
N GLU A 467 -13.57 -3.63 -18.36
CA GLU A 467 -13.96 -2.76 -17.23
C GLU A 467 -12.88 -2.65 -16.15
N THR A 468 -12.93 -1.58 -15.36
CA THR A 468 -12.27 -1.50 -14.04
C THR A 468 -13.33 -1.76 -12.98
N ILE A 469 -13.15 -2.82 -12.17
CA ILE A 469 -13.98 -3.01 -10.97
C ILE A 469 -13.59 -1.91 -9.97
N THR A 470 -14.46 -0.93 -9.75
CA THR A 470 -14.18 0.21 -8.87
C THR A 470 -14.45 -0.13 -7.41
N TYR A 471 -13.90 0.66 -6.49
CA TYR A 471 -14.24 0.51 -5.07
C TYR A 471 -15.74 0.73 -4.85
N SER A 472 -16.38 1.69 -5.52
CA SER A 472 -17.82 1.91 -5.37
C SER A 472 -18.66 0.71 -5.83
N GLN A 473 -18.26 0.01 -6.90
CA GLN A 473 -18.92 -1.22 -7.32
C GLN A 473 -18.78 -2.31 -6.25
N LEU A 474 -17.63 -2.38 -5.60
CA LEU A 474 -17.34 -3.29 -4.49
C LEU A 474 -18.11 -2.95 -3.20
N ASP A 475 -18.88 -1.85 -3.12
CA ASP A 475 -19.82 -1.63 -2.01
C ASP A 475 -21.02 -2.58 -2.07
N ASN A 476 -21.31 -3.17 -3.23
CA ASN A 476 -22.30 -4.22 -3.32
C ASN A 476 -21.74 -5.50 -2.67
N PRO A 477 -22.38 -6.04 -1.61
CA PRO A 477 -21.88 -7.20 -0.85
C PRO A 477 -21.78 -8.47 -1.71
N ASN A 478 -22.47 -8.53 -2.85
CA ASN A 478 -22.34 -9.66 -3.78
C ASN A 478 -20.92 -9.78 -4.33
N TRP A 479 -20.17 -8.68 -4.45
CA TRP A 479 -18.78 -8.76 -4.93
C TRP A 479 -17.86 -9.49 -3.96
N ALA A 480 -17.98 -9.27 -2.66
CA ALA A 480 -17.20 -10.02 -1.67
C ALA A 480 -17.41 -11.53 -1.84
N ARG A 481 -18.67 -11.95 -2.01
CA ARG A 481 -19.04 -13.34 -2.26
C ARG A 481 -18.52 -13.89 -3.60
N ARG A 482 -18.56 -13.09 -4.67
CA ARG A 482 -17.97 -13.46 -5.98
C ARG A 482 -16.46 -13.67 -5.91
N ILE A 483 -15.78 -12.79 -5.20
CA ILE A 483 -14.33 -12.87 -4.99
C ILE A 483 -13.99 -14.11 -4.15
N ARG A 484 -14.78 -14.38 -3.10
CA ARG A 484 -14.67 -15.61 -2.31
C ARG A 484 -14.86 -16.87 -3.16
N LEU A 485 -15.93 -16.96 -3.95
CA LEU A 485 -16.16 -18.10 -4.85
C LEU A 485 -15.00 -18.29 -5.83
N LEU A 486 -14.51 -17.20 -6.43
CA LEU A 486 -13.35 -17.27 -7.31
C LEU A 486 -12.14 -17.86 -6.57
N ALA A 487 -11.87 -17.42 -5.34
CA ALA A 487 -10.76 -17.96 -4.54
C ALA A 487 -10.91 -19.45 -4.24
N GLU A 488 -12.10 -19.92 -3.86
CA GLU A 488 -12.37 -21.34 -3.58
C GLU A 488 -12.26 -22.20 -4.85
N ILE A 489 -12.71 -21.69 -6.01
CA ILE A 489 -12.51 -22.36 -7.30
C ILE A 489 -11.01 -22.47 -7.60
N GLN A 490 -10.26 -21.38 -7.42
CA GLN A 490 -8.82 -21.34 -7.69
C GLN A 490 -8.03 -22.26 -6.73
N GLU A 491 -8.40 -22.28 -5.45
CA GLU A 491 -7.85 -23.20 -4.46
C GLU A 491 -8.09 -24.66 -4.89
N LEU A 492 -9.31 -24.98 -5.33
CA LEU A 492 -9.63 -26.35 -5.76
C LEU A 492 -8.79 -26.78 -6.96
N ILE A 493 -8.54 -25.88 -7.91
CA ILE A 493 -7.80 -26.19 -9.14
C ILE A 493 -6.29 -26.24 -8.90
N HIS A 494 -5.77 -25.30 -8.11
CA HIS A 494 -4.32 -25.07 -7.98
C HIS A 494 -3.75 -25.50 -6.62
N GLY A 495 -4.59 -25.94 -5.68
CA GLY A 495 -4.23 -26.35 -4.32
C GLY A 495 -4.04 -25.20 -3.32
N SER A 496 -3.76 -23.98 -3.80
CA SER A 496 -3.66 -22.78 -2.96
C SER A 496 -4.01 -21.51 -3.74
N ALA A 497 -4.60 -20.53 -3.06
CA ALA A 497 -5.00 -19.27 -3.66
C ALA A 497 -4.60 -18.07 -2.81
N GLY A 498 -4.21 -16.98 -3.47
CA GLY A 498 -3.93 -15.69 -2.88
C GLY A 498 -4.94 -14.65 -3.35
N LEU A 499 -5.35 -13.75 -2.45
CA LEU A 499 -6.18 -12.60 -2.77
C LEU A 499 -5.47 -11.30 -2.35
N VAL A 500 -5.49 -10.30 -3.23
CA VAL A 500 -5.23 -8.90 -2.87
C VAL A 500 -6.46 -8.07 -3.22
N VAL A 501 -7.11 -7.50 -2.20
CA VAL A 501 -8.41 -6.82 -2.33
C VAL A 501 -8.40 -5.45 -1.63
N PRO A 502 -9.43 -4.61 -1.77
CA PRO A 502 -9.57 -3.44 -0.90
C PRO A 502 -9.84 -3.85 0.56
N LEU A 503 -9.35 -3.07 1.54
CA LEU A 503 -9.53 -3.35 2.99
C LEU A 503 -10.99 -3.61 3.38
N LYS A 504 -11.93 -2.88 2.78
CA LYS A 504 -13.36 -3.08 3.05
C LYS A 504 -13.86 -4.45 2.59
N ILE A 505 -13.31 -5.00 1.51
CA ILE A 505 -13.68 -6.33 1.00
C ILE A 505 -13.03 -7.41 1.85
N GLU A 506 -11.77 -7.24 2.26
CA GLU A 506 -11.10 -8.16 3.19
C GLU A 506 -11.95 -8.34 4.47
N LYS A 507 -12.42 -7.24 5.07
CA LYS A 507 -13.33 -7.25 6.23
C LYS A 507 -14.68 -7.92 5.98
N GLN A 508 -15.14 -7.96 4.73
CA GLN A 508 -16.39 -8.64 4.36
C GLN A 508 -16.19 -10.13 4.09
N ILE A 509 -15.01 -10.55 3.66
CA ILE A 509 -14.67 -11.94 3.33
C ILE A 509 -14.20 -12.73 4.57
N GLU A 510 -14.03 -12.09 5.73
CA GLU A 510 -13.39 -12.65 6.93
C GLU A 510 -14.13 -13.82 7.64
N ALA A 511 -15.08 -14.49 6.98
CA ALA A 511 -15.68 -15.75 7.43
C ALA A 511 -14.88 -16.97 6.92
N SER A 512 -14.15 -17.63 7.82
CA SER A 512 -13.58 -19.00 7.69
C SER A 512 -13.21 -19.44 6.26
N LEU A 513 -12.23 -18.78 5.65
CA LEU A 513 -11.58 -19.31 4.45
C LEU A 513 -10.72 -20.54 4.83
N SER A 514 -10.49 -21.41 3.86
CA SER A 514 -9.54 -22.52 4.00
C SER A 514 -8.14 -22.00 4.36
N PRO A 515 -7.33 -22.72 5.16
CA PRO A 515 -5.94 -22.36 5.43
C PRO A 515 -5.06 -22.23 4.19
N SER A 516 -5.45 -22.84 3.06
CA SER A 516 -4.76 -22.74 1.77
C SER A 516 -5.11 -21.48 0.97
N VAL A 517 -6.03 -20.65 1.49
CA VAL A 517 -6.38 -19.35 0.93
C VAL A 517 -5.80 -18.25 1.82
N SER A 518 -4.89 -17.47 1.25
CA SER A 518 -4.29 -16.31 1.92
C SER A 518 -4.83 -15.03 1.33
N MET A 519 -5.15 -14.05 2.17
CA MET A 519 -5.73 -12.77 1.75
C MET A 519 -4.93 -11.61 2.33
N LEU A 520 -4.77 -10.56 1.53
CA LEU A 520 -4.20 -9.27 1.90
C LEU A 520 -5.08 -8.14 1.34
N HIS A 521 -4.90 -6.94 1.89
CA HIS A 521 -5.46 -5.74 1.29
C HIS A 521 -4.41 -4.76 0.76
N PHE A 522 -4.80 -3.95 -0.23
CA PHE A 522 -3.97 -2.85 -0.73
C PHE A 522 -3.52 -1.95 0.43
N GLY A 523 -2.21 -1.75 0.55
CA GLY A 523 -1.59 -0.98 1.63
C GLY A 523 -1.04 -1.82 2.78
N ALA A 524 -1.52 -3.06 2.99
CA ALA A 524 -0.94 -4.01 3.95
C ALA A 524 0.08 -4.98 3.33
N GLU A 525 0.34 -4.85 2.03
CA GLU A 525 1.26 -5.71 1.29
C GLU A 525 2.71 -5.62 1.78
N ARG A 526 3.09 -4.53 2.47
CA ARG A 526 4.48 -4.23 2.82
C ARG A 526 4.97 -5.08 3.98
N GLY A 527 5.91 -5.98 3.67
CA GLY A 527 6.55 -6.86 4.66
C GLY A 527 5.75 -8.11 4.99
N ASP A 528 4.69 -8.42 4.23
CA ASP A 528 4.02 -9.72 4.27
C ASP A 528 4.47 -10.60 3.10
N ASN A 529 4.77 -11.87 3.41
CA ASN A 529 5.18 -12.91 2.48
C ASN A 529 4.16 -14.07 2.42
N SER A 530 2.98 -13.92 3.01
CA SER A 530 1.91 -14.94 3.00
C SER A 530 1.54 -15.43 1.60
N LEU A 531 1.69 -14.57 0.58
CA LEU A 531 1.37 -14.90 -0.82
C LEU A 531 2.56 -15.42 -1.63
N GLU A 532 3.73 -15.65 -1.02
CA GLU A 532 4.94 -15.95 -1.81
C GLU A 532 4.93 -17.34 -2.45
N THR A 533 4.17 -18.28 -1.90
CA THR A 533 4.10 -19.68 -2.31
C THR A 533 2.79 -20.09 -2.98
N VAL A 534 1.77 -19.23 -3.01
CA VAL A 534 0.46 -19.58 -3.58
C VAL A 534 0.57 -19.96 -5.06
N ALA A 535 -0.22 -20.92 -5.52
CA ALA A 535 -0.22 -21.36 -6.92
C ALA A 535 -1.14 -20.50 -7.82
N SER A 536 -2.10 -19.79 -7.23
CA SER A 536 -2.94 -18.80 -7.91
C SER A 536 -3.02 -17.51 -7.09
N LEU A 537 -3.10 -16.35 -7.75
CA LEU A 537 -3.20 -15.03 -7.13
C LEU A 537 -4.22 -14.18 -7.90
N ALA A 538 -5.30 -13.75 -7.23
CA ALA A 538 -6.20 -12.74 -7.79
C ALA A 538 -5.96 -11.37 -7.15
N VAL A 539 -5.71 -10.37 -7.98
CA VAL A 539 -5.63 -8.96 -7.56
C VAL A 539 -6.89 -8.25 -8.04
N VAL A 540 -7.71 -7.81 -7.09
CA VAL A 540 -9.07 -7.32 -7.33
C VAL A 540 -9.12 -5.81 -7.22
N SER A 541 -9.51 -5.13 -8.30
CA SER A 541 -9.51 -3.66 -8.40
C SER A 541 -8.10 -3.06 -8.47
N ARG A 542 -7.99 -1.78 -8.13
CA ARG A 542 -6.75 -0.99 -8.10
C ARG A 542 -6.91 0.18 -7.13
N LEU A 543 -5.78 0.67 -6.61
CA LEU A 543 -5.76 1.98 -5.96
C LEU A 543 -6.11 3.07 -6.96
N ALA A 544 -6.97 4.01 -6.58
CA ALA A 544 -7.33 5.17 -7.39
C ALA A 544 -7.77 6.31 -6.49
N LYS A 545 -7.44 7.55 -6.86
CA LYS A 545 -7.90 8.78 -6.21
C LYS A 545 -8.60 9.65 -7.23
N HIS A 546 -9.51 10.51 -6.77
CA HIS A 546 -10.22 11.45 -7.63
C HIS A 546 -9.24 12.45 -8.28
N PRO A 547 -9.48 12.92 -9.54
CA PRO A 547 -8.58 13.85 -10.21
C PRO A 547 -8.26 15.11 -9.40
N SER A 548 -9.26 15.80 -8.87
CA SER A 548 -9.05 17.02 -8.07
C SER A 548 -8.16 16.80 -6.84
N PHE A 549 -8.29 15.64 -6.20
CA PHE A 549 -7.44 15.26 -5.08
C PHE A 549 -5.98 15.06 -5.52
N LEU A 550 -5.76 14.40 -6.66
CA LEU A 550 -4.40 14.24 -7.20
C LEU A 550 -3.79 15.55 -7.69
N GLU A 551 -4.57 16.41 -8.33
CA GLU A 551 -4.13 17.75 -8.73
C GLU A 551 -3.68 18.55 -7.52
N ASP A 552 -4.47 18.55 -6.42
CA ASP A 552 -4.12 19.23 -5.18
C ASP A 552 -2.87 18.63 -4.54
N MET A 553 -2.82 17.30 -4.44
CA MET A 553 -1.69 16.58 -3.87
C MET A 553 -0.40 16.82 -4.64
N THR A 554 -0.48 16.86 -5.97
CA THR A 554 0.66 17.16 -6.84
C THR A 554 1.07 18.62 -6.68
N THR A 555 0.13 19.57 -6.69
CA THR A 555 0.41 21.00 -6.50
C THR A 555 1.12 21.27 -5.17
N VAL A 556 0.67 20.65 -4.07
CA VAL A 556 1.30 20.81 -2.75
C VAL A 556 2.67 20.11 -2.70
N LEU A 557 2.86 18.98 -3.39
CA LEU A 557 4.16 18.29 -3.44
C LEU A 557 5.19 19.09 -4.24
N THR A 558 4.81 19.58 -5.42
CA THR A 558 5.72 20.22 -6.36
C THR A 558 5.89 21.70 -6.06
N GLU A 559 4.98 22.30 -5.27
CA GLU A 559 4.89 23.74 -5.03
C GLU A 559 4.79 24.53 -6.35
N ALA A 560 4.19 23.90 -7.38
CA ALA A 560 4.04 24.45 -8.73
C ALA A 560 2.60 24.24 -9.23
N PRO A 561 2.05 25.15 -10.05
CA PRO A 561 0.73 24.99 -10.62
C PRO A 561 0.68 23.79 -11.57
N VAL A 562 -0.46 23.10 -11.60
CA VAL A 562 -0.75 21.99 -12.52
C VAL A 562 -1.92 22.33 -13.43
N GLN A 563 -1.97 21.73 -14.62
CA GLN A 563 -3.13 21.82 -15.49
C GLN A 563 -4.28 21.00 -14.89
N ARG A 564 -5.29 21.68 -14.35
CA ARG A 564 -6.49 21.04 -13.80
C ARG A 564 -7.47 20.63 -14.88
N LEU A 565 -8.23 19.56 -14.63
CA LEU A 565 -9.39 19.19 -15.45
C LEU A 565 -10.52 20.22 -15.28
N ALA A 566 -11.40 20.29 -16.29
CA ALA A 566 -12.58 21.14 -16.22
C ALA A 566 -13.52 20.71 -15.08
N ARG A 567 -14.23 21.66 -14.47
CA ARG A 567 -15.04 21.40 -13.25
C ARG A 567 -16.18 20.39 -13.49
N GLU A 568 -16.71 20.37 -14.69
CA GLU A 568 -17.73 19.45 -15.18
C GLU A 568 -17.19 18.01 -15.36
N GLN A 569 -15.88 17.84 -15.50
CA GLN A 569 -15.25 16.55 -15.67
C GLN A 569 -15.08 15.83 -14.32
N ARG A 570 -16.03 14.95 -14.01
CA ARG A 570 -16.06 14.18 -12.75
C ARG A 570 -14.97 13.12 -12.59
N TRP A 571 -14.35 12.68 -13.68
CA TRP A 571 -13.34 11.61 -13.64
C TRP A 571 -12.30 11.79 -14.75
N TYR A 572 -11.20 11.05 -14.68
CA TYR A 572 -10.12 11.13 -15.68
C TYR A 572 -10.66 10.93 -17.11
N PRO A 573 -10.17 11.71 -18.09
CA PRO A 573 -10.41 11.39 -19.48
C PRO A 573 -9.85 10.01 -19.82
N LYS A 574 -10.39 9.42 -20.89
CA LYS A 574 -9.96 8.12 -21.37
C LYS A 574 -8.96 8.31 -22.52
N LYS A 575 -7.88 7.53 -22.48
CA LYS A 575 -6.90 7.42 -23.56
C LYS A 575 -6.83 5.96 -24.03
N ASP A 576 -6.71 5.76 -25.33
CA ASP A 576 -6.50 4.43 -25.89
C ASP A 576 -5.13 3.89 -25.45
N GLY A 577 -5.11 2.60 -25.12
CA GLY A 577 -3.92 1.86 -24.73
C GLY A 577 -4.11 0.38 -25.01
N PHE A 578 -3.13 -0.43 -24.59
CA PHE A 578 -3.13 -1.86 -24.89
C PHE A 578 -2.79 -2.69 -23.65
N ILE A 579 -3.50 -3.81 -23.47
CA ILE A 579 -3.03 -4.92 -22.65
C ILE A 579 -2.17 -5.79 -23.55
N VAL A 580 -0.86 -5.82 -23.28
CA VAL A 580 0.14 -6.48 -24.13
C VAL A 580 0.11 -7.99 -23.91
N LEU A 581 0.07 -8.78 -24.98
CA LEU A 581 0.14 -10.24 -24.91
C LEU A 581 1.58 -10.73 -24.70
N ARG A 582 1.75 -11.96 -24.20
CA ARG A 582 3.07 -12.55 -23.89
C ARG A 582 4.02 -12.65 -25.09
N ASN A 583 3.50 -12.78 -26.29
CA ASN A 583 4.30 -12.74 -27.52
C ASN A 583 4.80 -11.32 -27.87
N GLN A 584 4.30 -10.27 -27.21
CA GLN A 584 4.59 -8.85 -27.45
C GLN A 584 4.27 -8.31 -28.85
N ASP A 585 3.94 -9.18 -29.80
CA ASP A 585 3.54 -8.81 -31.17
C ASP A 585 2.10 -8.29 -31.27
N ALA A 586 1.29 -8.50 -30.23
CA ALA A 586 -0.13 -8.15 -30.22
C ALA A 586 -0.58 -7.65 -28.84
N GLY A 587 -1.70 -6.91 -28.83
CA GLY A 587 -2.31 -6.42 -27.61
C GLY A 587 -3.81 -6.20 -27.76
N TRP A 588 -4.52 -6.24 -26.65
CA TRP A 588 -5.95 -5.95 -26.59
C TRP A 588 -6.15 -4.44 -26.40
N PRO A 589 -6.88 -3.75 -27.30
CA PRO A 589 -7.14 -2.33 -27.14
C PRO A 589 -8.06 -2.10 -25.95
N VAL A 590 -7.71 -1.13 -25.11
CA VAL A 590 -8.45 -0.74 -23.90
C VAL A 590 -8.45 0.77 -23.73
N ARG A 591 -9.49 1.30 -23.09
CA ARG A 591 -9.59 2.71 -22.72
C ARG A 591 -9.21 2.90 -21.26
N ARG A 592 -8.11 3.61 -21.02
CA ARG A 592 -7.53 3.81 -19.68
C ARG A 592 -7.71 5.22 -19.18
N ASP A 593 -7.80 5.36 -17.86
CA ASP A 593 -7.74 6.67 -17.22
C ASP A 593 -6.40 7.34 -17.54
N PHE A 594 -6.46 8.61 -17.88
CA PHE A 594 -5.30 9.42 -18.23
C PHE A 594 -5.50 10.84 -17.71
N HIS A 595 -4.44 11.50 -17.28
CA HIS A 595 -4.46 12.92 -16.96
C HIS A 595 -3.58 13.71 -17.96
N PRO A 596 -4.03 14.87 -18.47
CA PRO A 596 -3.26 15.65 -19.45
C PRO A 596 -2.01 16.30 -18.85
N ASP A 597 -2.06 16.73 -17.59
CA ASP A 597 -0.88 17.23 -16.87
C ASP A 597 0.13 16.09 -16.61
N PRO A 598 1.40 16.21 -17.06
CA PRO A 598 2.40 15.16 -16.91
C PRO A 598 2.73 14.80 -15.45
N LEU A 599 2.76 15.77 -14.53
CA LEU A 599 3.09 15.53 -13.12
C LEU A 599 1.91 14.88 -12.39
N VAL A 600 0.69 15.29 -12.69
CA VAL A 600 -0.51 14.65 -12.13
C VAL A 600 -0.69 13.24 -12.71
N GLU A 601 -0.39 13.02 -13.98
CA GLU A 601 -0.38 11.68 -14.58
C GLU A 601 0.69 10.79 -13.95
N CYS A 602 1.87 11.34 -13.69
CA CYS A 602 2.93 10.68 -12.95
C CYS A 602 2.47 10.30 -11.53
N ALA A 603 1.76 11.18 -10.83
CA ALA A 603 1.17 10.91 -9.52
C ALA A 603 0.08 9.83 -9.57
N ARG A 604 -0.78 9.88 -10.59
CA ARG A 604 -1.81 8.87 -10.85
C ARG A 604 -1.18 7.49 -11.04
N ARG A 605 -0.12 7.42 -11.85
CA ARG A 605 0.65 6.19 -12.12
C ARG A 605 1.36 5.63 -10.89
N SER A 606 1.94 6.52 -10.08
CA SER A 606 2.59 6.17 -8.80
C SER A 606 1.64 5.59 -7.76
N ILE A 607 0.34 5.83 -7.86
CA ILE A 607 -0.66 5.25 -6.95
C ILE A 607 -1.31 4.02 -7.57
N THR A 608 -1.73 4.13 -8.83
CA THR A 608 -2.56 3.12 -9.48
C THR A 608 -1.73 1.96 -9.99
N GLU A 609 -0.93 2.19 -11.04
CA GLU A 609 -0.13 1.17 -11.70
C GLU A 609 0.97 0.62 -10.77
N ALA A 610 1.64 1.50 -10.03
CA ALA A 610 2.65 1.10 -9.06
C ALA A 610 2.08 0.22 -7.93
N GLY A 611 0.90 0.57 -7.41
CA GLY A 611 0.20 -0.25 -6.40
C GLY A 611 -0.18 -1.61 -6.96
N LEU A 612 -0.63 -1.67 -8.22
CA LEU A 612 -0.95 -2.93 -8.89
C LEU A 612 0.28 -3.83 -9.08
N GLU A 613 1.42 -3.26 -9.50
CA GLU A 613 2.68 -4.00 -9.63
C GLU A 613 3.20 -4.50 -8.27
N GLN A 614 3.02 -3.72 -7.20
CA GLN A 614 3.37 -4.14 -5.83
C GLN A 614 2.52 -5.31 -5.36
N ALA A 615 1.21 -5.30 -5.68
CA ALA A 615 0.28 -6.39 -5.35
C ALA A 615 0.64 -7.68 -6.10
N LEU A 616 0.87 -7.60 -7.42
CA LEU A 616 1.25 -8.76 -8.23
C LEU A 616 2.60 -9.35 -7.80
N ALA A 617 3.56 -8.51 -7.43
CA ALA A 617 4.87 -8.97 -6.98
C ALA A 617 4.84 -9.76 -5.67
N ARG A 618 3.73 -9.75 -4.92
CA ARG A 618 3.55 -10.60 -3.72
C ARG A 618 3.55 -12.09 -4.06
N GLY A 619 3.08 -12.46 -5.26
CA GLY A 619 3.20 -13.82 -5.80
C GLY A 619 4.63 -14.25 -6.15
N ARG A 620 5.62 -13.33 -6.09
CA ARG A 620 7.01 -13.56 -6.47
C ARG A 620 7.18 -14.09 -7.90
N ASN A 621 6.36 -13.61 -8.84
CA ASN A 621 6.33 -14.01 -10.25
C ASN A 621 7.71 -14.16 -10.94
N VAL A 622 8.69 -13.29 -10.66
CA VAL A 622 10.05 -13.39 -11.22
C VAL A 622 10.79 -14.68 -10.80
N ARG A 623 10.38 -15.33 -9.70
CA ARG A 623 11.04 -16.51 -9.11
C ARG A 623 10.30 -17.83 -9.38
N ARG A 624 9.26 -17.80 -10.21
CA ARG A 624 8.40 -18.94 -10.51
C ARG A 624 8.93 -19.72 -11.71
N ASP A 625 8.75 -21.03 -11.68
CA ASP A 625 9.16 -21.94 -12.74
C ASP A 625 8.08 -23.02 -12.92
N GLU A 626 8.26 -23.94 -13.87
CA GLU A 626 7.27 -24.99 -14.13
C GLU A 626 6.98 -25.90 -12.91
N ASN A 627 7.93 -26.03 -11.98
CA ASN A 627 7.75 -26.82 -10.77
C ASN A 627 7.05 -26.03 -9.66
N LYS A 628 7.05 -24.69 -9.76
CA LYS A 628 6.41 -23.77 -8.83
C LYS A 628 5.58 -22.77 -9.63
N PRO A 629 4.46 -23.21 -10.26
CA PRO A 629 3.68 -22.35 -11.12
C PRO A 629 2.99 -21.22 -10.34
N LEU A 630 2.59 -20.17 -11.05
CA LEU A 630 1.76 -19.09 -10.52
C LEU A 630 0.77 -18.63 -11.59
N HIS A 631 -0.53 -18.71 -11.29
CA HIS A 631 -1.60 -18.20 -12.12
C HIS A 631 -2.12 -16.86 -11.54
N GLU A 632 -1.91 -15.77 -12.25
CA GLU A 632 -2.33 -14.43 -11.82
C GLU A 632 -3.61 -13.98 -12.54
N TYR A 633 -4.57 -13.48 -11.77
CA TYR A 633 -5.84 -12.93 -12.24
C TYR A 633 -5.93 -11.46 -11.87
N VAL A 634 -5.85 -10.58 -12.87
CA VAL A 634 -5.89 -9.12 -12.69
C VAL A 634 -7.27 -8.60 -13.03
N LEU A 635 -8.05 -8.23 -12.00
CA LEU A 635 -9.47 -7.85 -12.14
C LEU A 635 -9.62 -6.33 -12.32
N THR A 636 -8.85 -5.76 -13.24
CA THR A 636 -8.92 -4.36 -13.69
C THR A 636 -8.30 -4.21 -15.08
N ASN A 637 -8.83 -3.30 -15.89
CA ASN A 637 -8.25 -2.94 -17.18
C ASN A 637 -7.15 -1.86 -17.12
N ALA A 638 -6.71 -1.47 -15.91
CA ALA A 638 -5.58 -0.57 -15.72
C ALA A 638 -4.30 -1.10 -16.35
N ALA A 639 -3.37 -0.18 -16.65
CA ALA A 639 -2.10 -0.57 -17.24
C ALA A 639 -1.29 -1.44 -16.27
N THR A 640 -0.74 -2.52 -16.81
CA THR A 640 0.31 -3.30 -16.17
C THR A 640 1.53 -3.22 -17.08
N SER A 641 2.72 -3.18 -16.48
CA SER A 641 3.99 -3.19 -17.23
C SER A 641 4.34 -4.58 -17.76
N ARG A 642 3.49 -5.58 -17.46
CA ARG A 642 3.77 -6.99 -17.70
C ARG A 642 2.82 -7.58 -18.72
N PRO A 643 3.31 -8.47 -19.58
CA PRO A 643 2.45 -9.11 -20.56
C PRO A 643 1.47 -10.11 -19.91
N VAL A 644 0.43 -10.46 -20.67
CA VAL A 644 -0.60 -11.44 -20.27
C VAL A 644 -0.66 -12.62 -21.25
N ASP A 645 -1.06 -13.79 -20.75
CA ASP A 645 -1.32 -15.00 -21.55
C ASP A 645 -2.75 -14.99 -22.11
N GLY A 646 -3.66 -14.25 -21.49
CA GLY A 646 -5.04 -14.14 -21.93
C GLY A 646 -5.77 -12.96 -21.31
N THR A 647 -6.93 -12.64 -21.87
CA THR A 647 -7.84 -11.64 -21.31
C THR A 647 -9.25 -12.18 -21.22
N PHE A 648 -10.02 -11.65 -20.28
CA PHE A 648 -11.42 -12.00 -20.08
C PHE A 648 -12.28 -10.75 -19.90
N THR A 649 -13.58 -10.90 -20.08
CA THR A 649 -14.59 -9.84 -19.88
C THR A 649 -15.23 -9.95 -18.51
N ARG A 650 -15.90 -8.87 -18.06
CA ARG A 650 -16.69 -8.91 -16.83
C ARG A 650 -17.80 -9.95 -16.91
N ALA A 651 -18.48 -10.07 -18.06
CA ALA A 651 -19.53 -11.05 -18.24
C ALA A 651 -19.03 -12.49 -18.08
N GLN A 652 -17.81 -12.80 -18.56
CA GLN A 652 -17.15 -14.09 -18.35
C GLN A 652 -16.80 -14.32 -16.88
N LEU A 653 -16.29 -13.28 -16.21
CA LEU A 653 -16.01 -13.35 -14.78
C LEU A 653 -17.28 -13.62 -13.97
N GLU A 654 -18.36 -12.89 -14.22
CA GLU A 654 -19.64 -13.08 -13.51
C GLU A 654 -20.30 -14.44 -13.83
N ALA A 655 -20.08 -14.98 -15.03
CA ALA A 655 -20.53 -16.34 -15.36
C ALA A 655 -19.80 -17.41 -14.54
N VAL A 656 -18.48 -17.28 -14.38
CA VAL A 656 -17.68 -18.22 -13.57
C VAL A 656 -17.91 -17.98 -12.07
N ALA A 657 -17.79 -16.74 -11.60
CA ALA A 657 -18.06 -16.34 -10.22
C ALA A 657 -19.57 -16.09 -9.98
N GLY A 658 -20.41 -16.99 -10.48
CA GLY A 658 -21.86 -16.95 -10.35
C GLY A 658 -22.43 -18.33 -10.05
N TRP A 659 -23.73 -18.54 -10.30
CA TRP A 659 -24.40 -19.80 -10.01
C TRP A 659 -23.77 -21.01 -10.71
N VAL A 660 -23.18 -20.82 -11.90
CA VAL A 660 -22.52 -21.91 -12.64
C VAL A 660 -21.29 -22.42 -11.88
N GLY A 661 -20.41 -21.52 -11.45
CA GLY A 661 -19.25 -21.87 -10.64
C GLY A 661 -19.65 -22.42 -9.27
N GLU A 662 -20.70 -21.88 -8.66
CA GLU A 662 -21.18 -22.35 -7.35
C GLU A 662 -21.69 -23.80 -7.42
N LEU A 663 -22.49 -24.14 -8.43
CA LEU A 663 -22.95 -25.53 -8.64
C LEU A 663 -21.76 -26.46 -8.89
N LEU A 664 -20.85 -26.06 -9.78
CA LEU A 664 -19.64 -26.84 -10.05
C LEU A 664 -18.81 -27.04 -8.78
N LEU A 665 -18.58 -25.99 -7.99
CA LEU A 665 -17.81 -26.04 -6.75
C LEU A 665 -18.50 -26.89 -5.68
N ALA A 666 -19.83 -26.80 -5.54
CA ALA A 666 -20.64 -27.68 -4.69
C ALA A 666 -20.62 -29.15 -5.15
N GLY A 667 -20.17 -29.41 -6.38
CA GLY A 667 -20.03 -30.76 -6.91
C GLY A 667 -21.31 -31.30 -7.51
N VAL A 668 -22.21 -30.43 -7.99
CA VAL A 668 -23.47 -30.85 -8.63
C VAL A 668 -23.71 -30.06 -9.91
N TRP A 669 -24.26 -30.71 -10.92
CA TRP A 669 -24.67 -30.05 -12.16
C TRP A 669 -25.96 -30.64 -12.70
N VAL A 670 -26.91 -29.80 -13.08
CA VAL A 670 -28.17 -30.23 -13.72
C VAL A 670 -28.13 -29.88 -15.20
N ARG A 671 -28.35 -30.88 -16.06
CA ARG A 671 -28.38 -30.71 -17.51
C ARG A 671 -29.65 -29.97 -17.96
N ASP A 672 -29.57 -29.35 -19.13
CA ASP A 672 -30.76 -28.85 -19.81
C ASP A 672 -31.70 -29.98 -20.25
N GLY A 673 -33.01 -29.75 -20.11
CA GLY A 673 -34.06 -30.71 -20.44
C GLY A 673 -35.29 -30.65 -19.53
N LYS A 674 -36.14 -31.68 -19.62
CA LYS A 674 -37.29 -31.84 -18.72
C LYS A 674 -36.82 -32.20 -17.30
N GLY A 675 -37.59 -31.82 -16.29
CA GLY A 675 -37.30 -32.15 -14.88
C GLY A 675 -36.41 -31.15 -14.13
N GLN A 676 -36.11 -29.98 -14.73
CA GLN A 676 -35.26 -28.95 -14.11
C GLN A 676 -35.77 -28.37 -12.79
N GLY A 677 -37.03 -28.61 -12.42
CA GLY A 677 -37.55 -28.19 -11.13
C GLY A 677 -36.77 -28.73 -9.93
N ILE A 678 -36.02 -29.83 -10.11
CA ILE A 678 -35.07 -30.36 -9.11
C ILE A 678 -33.99 -29.35 -8.67
N LEU A 679 -33.77 -28.28 -9.44
CA LEU A 679 -32.89 -27.20 -9.03
C LEU A 679 -33.33 -26.55 -7.71
N GLN A 680 -34.64 -26.49 -7.41
CA GLN A 680 -35.14 -25.91 -6.16
C GLN A 680 -34.57 -26.63 -4.91
N PRO A 681 -34.77 -27.95 -4.70
CA PRO A 681 -34.18 -28.64 -3.56
C PRO A 681 -32.65 -28.66 -3.60
N ILE A 682 -32.04 -28.60 -4.79
CA ILE A 682 -30.58 -28.46 -4.93
C ILE A 682 -30.10 -27.12 -4.35
N PHE A 683 -30.74 -26.01 -4.72
CA PHE A 683 -30.37 -24.70 -4.20
C PHE A 683 -30.57 -24.62 -2.69
N ARG A 684 -31.71 -25.11 -2.18
CA ARG A 684 -31.98 -25.17 -0.74
C ARG A 684 -30.93 -26.02 0.00
N GLY A 685 -30.60 -27.18 -0.56
CA GLY A 685 -29.58 -28.07 -0.01
C GLY A 685 -28.24 -27.37 0.10
N ILE A 686 -27.74 -26.80 -1.00
CA ILE A 686 -26.45 -26.08 -1.01
C ILE A 686 -26.45 -24.92 0.00
N CYS A 687 -27.50 -24.09 0.03
CA CYS A 687 -27.60 -22.97 0.97
C CYS A 687 -27.63 -23.44 2.44
N SER A 688 -28.31 -24.55 2.73
CA SER A 688 -28.35 -25.12 4.09
C SER A 688 -26.99 -25.63 4.56
N GLN A 689 -26.15 -26.09 3.62
CA GLN A 689 -24.85 -26.69 3.92
C GLN A 689 -23.68 -25.67 3.84
N ARG A 690 -23.85 -24.53 3.15
CA ARG A 690 -22.79 -23.54 2.93
C ARG A 690 -23.14 -22.18 3.51
N ARG A 691 -22.39 -21.78 4.55
CA ARG A 691 -22.65 -20.60 5.40
C ARG A 691 -22.71 -19.23 4.68
N GLU A 692 -22.29 -19.11 3.41
CA GLU A 692 -22.37 -17.84 2.64
C GLU A 692 -22.53 -18.08 1.14
N CYS A 693 -23.41 -19.01 0.77
CA CYS A 693 -23.66 -19.38 -0.62
C CYS A 693 -24.04 -18.17 -1.49
N LEU A 694 -23.41 -18.02 -2.66
CA LEU A 694 -23.79 -17.01 -3.65
C LEU A 694 -25.22 -17.19 -4.19
N LEU A 695 -25.79 -18.39 -4.08
CA LEU A 695 -27.08 -18.72 -4.66
C LEU A 695 -28.19 -17.85 -4.05
N GLU A 696 -28.25 -17.62 -2.74
CA GLU A 696 -29.33 -16.81 -2.15
C GLU A 696 -29.44 -15.41 -2.80
N TYR A 697 -28.29 -14.81 -3.12
CA TYR A 697 -28.21 -13.46 -3.69
C TYR A 697 -28.32 -13.42 -5.20
N THR A 698 -27.78 -14.43 -5.89
CA THR A 698 -27.78 -14.48 -7.36
C THR A 698 -29.06 -15.09 -7.93
N ILE A 699 -29.74 -15.92 -7.14
CA ILE A 699 -30.98 -16.59 -7.52
C ILE A 699 -32.21 -15.77 -7.10
N GLY A 700 -32.22 -15.25 -5.87
CA GLY A 700 -33.36 -14.55 -5.27
C GLY A 700 -34.53 -15.47 -4.91
N ASP A 701 -35.40 -15.03 -4.00
CA ASP A 701 -36.52 -15.78 -3.45
C ASP A 701 -37.39 -16.53 -4.50
N PRO A 702 -37.69 -15.95 -5.70
CA PRO A 702 -38.59 -16.60 -6.65
C PRO A 702 -38.19 -18.03 -7.02
N ALA A 703 -36.90 -18.33 -7.16
CA ALA A 703 -36.46 -19.67 -7.54
C ALA A 703 -36.39 -20.66 -6.37
N PHE A 704 -36.45 -20.18 -5.13
CA PHE A 704 -36.56 -21.03 -3.94
C PHE A 704 -38.02 -21.37 -3.59
N GLU A 705 -39.01 -20.65 -4.13
CA GLU A 705 -40.43 -20.84 -3.80
C GLU A 705 -41.04 -22.12 -4.39
N SER A 706 -40.81 -22.43 -5.67
CA SER A 706 -41.36 -23.63 -6.32
C SER A 706 -40.45 -24.24 -7.39
N PRO A 707 -40.62 -25.53 -7.74
CA PRO A 707 -39.88 -26.18 -8.82
C PRO A 707 -40.06 -25.49 -10.18
N GLU A 708 -41.26 -25.02 -10.49
CA GLU A 708 -41.59 -24.35 -11.76
C GLU A 708 -40.84 -23.02 -11.85
N ARG A 709 -40.79 -22.27 -10.74
CA ARG A 709 -40.06 -21.01 -10.68
C ARG A 709 -38.55 -21.22 -10.76
N ALA A 710 -38.01 -22.29 -10.16
CA ALA A 710 -36.59 -22.64 -10.30
C ALA A 710 -36.20 -22.95 -11.77
N ALA A 711 -37.04 -23.70 -12.48
CA ALA A 711 -36.82 -24.00 -13.89
C ALA A 711 -36.94 -22.74 -14.77
N LYS A 712 -37.95 -21.89 -14.52
CA LYS A 712 -38.11 -20.61 -15.23
C LYS A 712 -36.93 -19.68 -14.96
N TRP A 713 -36.53 -19.52 -13.71
CA TRP A 713 -35.40 -18.68 -13.31
C TRP A 713 -34.12 -19.04 -14.07
N ARG A 714 -33.77 -20.33 -14.17
CA ARG A 714 -32.57 -20.74 -14.91
C ARG A 714 -32.64 -20.31 -16.37
N LYS A 715 -33.81 -20.47 -17.00
CA LYS A 715 -34.03 -20.03 -18.39
C LYS A 715 -33.84 -18.52 -18.52
N ASP A 716 -34.37 -17.75 -17.58
CA ASP A 716 -34.25 -16.29 -17.57
C ASP A 716 -32.78 -15.86 -17.39
N GLN A 717 -32.03 -16.49 -16.49
CA GLN A 717 -30.59 -16.21 -16.30
C GLN A 717 -29.73 -16.52 -17.53
N ILE A 718 -30.04 -17.60 -18.25
CA ILE A 718 -29.36 -17.96 -19.49
C ILE A 718 -29.66 -16.93 -20.60
N ALA A 719 -30.86 -16.34 -20.59
CA ALA A 719 -31.24 -15.30 -21.54
C ALA A 719 -30.58 -13.95 -21.24
N ASP A 720 -30.40 -13.61 -19.95
CA ASP A 720 -29.85 -12.33 -19.50
C ASP A 720 -28.34 -12.16 -19.76
N ASN A 721 -27.55 -13.25 -19.73
CA ASN A 721 -26.11 -13.18 -19.96
C ASN A 721 -25.64 -14.26 -20.94
N TYR A 722 -25.24 -13.82 -22.13
CA TYR A 722 -24.75 -14.70 -23.20
C TYR A 722 -23.53 -15.56 -22.79
N GLU A 723 -22.63 -15.04 -21.95
CA GLU A 723 -21.48 -15.81 -21.47
C GLU A 723 -21.88 -16.89 -20.45
N ILE A 724 -22.97 -16.70 -19.70
CA ILE A 724 -23.59 -17.78 -18.90
C ILE A 724 -24.10 -18.87 -19.85
N ALA A 725 -24.91 -18.52 -20.85
CA ALA A 725 -25.43 -19.49 -21.82
C ALA A 725 -24.33 -20.32 -22.47
N ARG A 726 -23.25 -19.64 -22.90
CA ARG A 726 -22.08 -20.26 -23.50
C ARG A 726 -21.35 -21.19 -22.53
N LEU A 727 -21.18 -20.79 -21.27
CA LEU A 727 -20.55 -21.63 -20.25
C LEU A 727 -21.40 -22.85 -19.90
N VAL A 728 -22.71 -22.69 -19.72
CA VAL A 728 -23.66 -23.80 -19.49
C VAL A 728 -23.56 -24.84 -20.61
N ALA A 729 -23.61 -24.40 -21.87
CA ALA A 729 -23.50 -25.28 -23.03
C ALA A 729 -22.16 -26.04 -23.05
N ARG A 730 -21.05 -25.38 -22.70
CA ARG A 730 -19.73 -26.01 -22.60
C ARG A 730 -19.68 -27.05 -21.49
N VAL A 731 -20.20 -26.75 -20.31
CA VAL A 731 -20.24 -27.69 -19.17
C VAL A 731 -21.06 -28.92 -19.54
N ASN A 732 -22.26 -28.73 -20.10
CA ASN A 732 -23.11 -29.83 -20.57
C ASN A 732 -22.35 -30.76 -21.53
N ARG A 733 -21.76 -30.19 -22.59
CA ARG A 733 -21.00 -30.96 -23.58
C ARG A 733 -19.82 -31.70 -22.96
N LYS A 734 -19.07 -31.06 -22.06
CA LYS A 734 -17.89 -31.65 -21.42
C LYS A 734 -18.25 -32.82 -20.50
N LEU A 735 -19.32 -32.70 -19.73
CA LEU A 735 -19.83 -33.78 -18.89
C LEU A 735 -20.42 -34.94 -19.71
N GLU A 736 -21.15 -34.64 -20.79
CA GLU A 736 -21.70 -35.67 -21.69
C GLU A 736 -20.61 -36.48 -22.39
N THR A 737 -19.53 -35.80 -22.81
CA THR A 737 -18.38 -36.43 -23.44
C THR A 737 -17.39 -37.03 -22.44
N SER A 738 -17.71 -37.03 -21.14
CA SER A 738 -16.83 -37.51 -20.06
C SER A 738 -15.42 -36.91 -20.11
N SER A 739 -15.33 -35.62 -20.47
CA SER A 739 -14.06 -34.88 -20.48
C SER A 739 -13.51 -34.74 -19.06
N GLY A 740 -12.20 -34.87 -18.89
CA GLY A 740 -11.55 -34.77 -17.58
C GLY A 740 -11.58 -33.37 -16.94
N SER A 741 -11.75 -32.30 -17.73
CA SER A 741 -11.75 -30.92 -17.24
C SER A 741 -12.49 -29.92 -18.15
N ILE A 742 -12.76 -28.73 -17.60
CA ILE A 742 -13.27 -27.55 -18.31
C ILE A 742 -12.55 -26.28 -17.84
N ASP A 743 -12.19 -25.39 -18.78
CA ASP A 743 -11.59 -24.12 -18.41
C ASP A 743 -12.62 -23.13 -17.85
N LEU A 744 -12.45 -22.76 -16.58
CA LEU A 744 -13.12 -21.66 -15.90
C LEU A 744 -12.14 -20.48 -15.80
N LEU A 745 -12.33 -19.46 -16.64
CA LEU A 745 -11.36 -18.36 -16.81
C LEU A 745 -9.91 -18.89 -16.95
N PHE A 746 -9.67 -19.75 -17.94
CA PHE A 746 -8.34 -20.35 -18.20
C PHE A 746 -7.81 -21.31 -17.11
N ALA A 747 -8.52 -21.50 -15.99
CA ALA A 747 -8.17 -22.51 -15.00
C ALA A 747 -8.86 -23.85 -15.31
N PRO A 748 -8.12 -24.97 -15.42
CA PRO A 748 -8.68 -26.26 -15.81
C PRO A 748 -9.44 -26.92 -14.65
N PHE A 749 -10.73 -26.61 -14.50
CA PHE A 749 -11.58 -27.17 -13.45
C PHE A 749 -11.80 -28.68 -13.66
N PRO A 750 -11.53 -29.53 -12.67
CA PRO A 750 -11.62 -30.98 -12.82
C PRO A 750 -13.08 -31.44 -12.89
N LEU A 751 -13.39 -32.24 -13.90
CA LEU A 751 -14.70 -32.87 -14.09
C LEU A 751 -14.66 -34.40 -13.96
N GLY A 752 -13.47 -35.02 -13.88
CA GLY A 752 -13.32 -36.49 -13.88
C GLY A 752 -14.06 -37.23 -12.77
N ALA A 753 -14.30 -36.59 -11.62
CA ALA A 753 -15.04 -37.17 -10.51
C ALA A 753 -16.57 -36.98 -10.60
N PHE A 754 -17.09 -36.28 -11.63
CA PHE A 754 -18.53 -36.10 -11.80
C PHE A 754 -19.16 -37.33 -12.47
N GLN A 755 -20.09 -37.97 -11.78
CA GLN A 755 -20.82 -39.12 -12.27
C GLN A 755 -22.29 -38.81 -12.54
N PRO A 756 -22.88 -39.36 -13.61
CA PRO A 756 -24.28 -39.12 -13.95
C PRO A 756 -25.23 -39.92 -13.05
N ILE A 757 -26.28 -39.26 -12.57
CA ILE A 757 -27.43 -39.83 -11.87
C ILE A 757 -28.72 -39.24 -12.42
N LYS A 758 -29.78 -40.04 -12.54
CA LYS A 758 -31.12 -39.53 -12.91
C LYS A 758 -31.91 -39.29 -11.64
N ALA A 759 -32.37 -38.06 -11.46
CA ALA A 759 -33.11 -37.66 -10.27
C ALA A 759 -34.32 -36.81 -10.65
N LYS A 760 -35.40 -36.88 -9.86
CA LYS A 760 -36.57 -36.01 -9.97
C LYS A 760 -37.09 -35.65 -8.59
N ILE A 761 -37.92 -34.61 -8.53
CA ILE A 761 -38.74 -34.36 -7.35
C ILE A 761 -39.78 -35.48 -7.23
N ARG A 762 -40.00 -35.99 -6.01
CA ARG A 762 -41.02 -37.01 -5.74
C ARG A 762 -42.38 -36.52 -6.25
N GLY A 763 -43.10 -37.40 -6.95
CA GLY A 763 -44.38 -37.07 -7.60
C GLY A 763 -44.27 -36.38 -8.97
N SER A 764 -43.08 -35.93 -9.40
CA SER A 764 -42.90 -35.38 -10.74
C SER A 764 -42.87 -36.46 -11.83
N ARG A 765 -43.28 -36.09 -13.06
CA ARG A 765 -43.30 -37.00 -14.22
C ARG A 765 -41.93 -37.25 -14.84
N TYR A 766 -41.02 -36.27 -14.80
CA TYR A 766 -39.78 -36.29 -15.59
C TYR A 766 -38.54 -36.34 -14.71
N PHE A 767 -37.61 -37.24 -15.03
CA PHE A 767 -36.25 -37.28 -14.48
C PHE A 767 -35.34 -36.27 -15.18
N ALA A 768 -34.62 -35.48 -14.39
CA ALA A 768 -33.50 -34.68 -14.85
C ALA A 768 -32.23 -35.54 -14.89
N GLN A 769 -31.34 -35.20 -15.82
CA GLN A 769 -29.97 -35.71 -15.80
C GLN A 769 -29.13 -34.81 -14.89
N VAL A 770 -28.67 -35.36 -13.78
CA VAL A 770 -27.81 -34.69 -12.80
C VAL A 770 -26.42 -35.33 -12.89
N TYR A 771 -25.38 -34.54 -12.67
CA TYR A 771 -24.02 -35.00 -12.46
C TYR A 771 -23.59 -34.59 -11.07
N VAL A 772 -23.01 -35.52 -10.32
CA VAL A 772 -22.56 -35.29 -8.95
C VAL A 772 -21.13 -35.73 -8.77
N ARG A 773 -20.34 -34.95 -8.04
CA ARG A 773 -18.95 -35.25 -7.75
C ARG A 773 -18.88 -36.26 -6.61
N VAL A 774 -18.32 -37.43 -6.91
CA VAL A 774 -18.14 -38.52 -5.95
C VAL A 774 -16.75 -38.49 -5.34
N ASN A 775 -16.65 -38.83 -4.06
CA ASN A 775 -15.40 -39.15 -3.38
C ASN A 775 -14.97 -40.60 -3.69
N GLU A 776 -13.77 -40.98 -3.24
CA GLU A 776 -13.32 -42.38 -3.35
C GLU A 776 -14.32 -43.33 -2.68
N ASN A 777 -14.76 -44.34 -3.42
CA ASN A 777 -15.75 -45.35 -3.01
C ASN A 777 -17.17 -44.84 -2.68
N GLU A 778 -17.49 -43.59 -3.02
CA GLU A 778 -18.85 -43.03 -2.86
C GLU A 778 -19.68 -43.27 -4.13
N ILE A 779 -20.91 -43.78 -3.99
CA ILE A 779 -21.82 -43.90 -5.14
C ILE A 779 -22.53 -42.57 -5.42
N PRO A 780 -23.01 -42.31 -6.66
CA PRO A 780 -23.63 -41.03 -7.00
C PRO A 780 -24.84 -40.63 -6.12
N GLU A 781 -25.59 -41.60 -5.61
CA GLU A 781 -26.73 -41.33 -4.72
C GLU A 781 -26.28 -40.79 -3.35
N GLU A 782 -25.23 -41.38 -2.78
CA GLU A 782 -24.61 -40.92 -1.52
C GLU A 782 -24.00 -39.52 -1.69
N ALA A 783 -23.32 -39.28 -2.80
CA ALA A 783 -22.78 -37.96 -3.13
C ALA A 783 -23.89 -36.90 -3.24
N LEU A 784 -25.02 -37.24 -3.86
CA LEU A 784 -26.16 -36.34 -3.95
C LEU A 784 -26.78 -36.10 -2.56
N GLN A 785 -26.93 -37.13 -1.73
CA GLN A 785 -27.40 -37.01 -0.35
C GLN A 785 -26.48 -36.13 0.51
N ARG A 786 -25.17 -36.22 0.35
CA ARG A 786 -24.17 -35.37 1.03
C ARG A 786 -24.31 -33.89 0.65
N ILE A 787 -24.58 -33.60 -0.62
CA ILE A 787 -24.74 -32.21 -1.10
C ILE A 787 -26.06 -31.61 -0.63
N LEU A 788 -27.12 -32.42 -0.54
CA LEU A 788 -28.47 -31.94 -0.28
C LEU A 788 -28.89 -31.97 1.18
N GLY A 789 -28.28 -32.84 1.99
CA GLY A 789 -28.72 -33.07 3.36
C GLY A 789 -30.21 -33.43 3.41
N ASP A 790 -30.97 -32.74 4.26
CA ASP A 790 -32.39 -33.02 4.49
C ASP A 790 -33.26 -32.85 3.24
N GLU A 791 -32.83 -32.05 2.25
CA GLU A 791 -33.57 -31.82 1.01
C GLU A 791 -33.65 -33.09 0.13
N MET A 792 -32.78 -34.07 0.35
CA MET A 792 -32.81 -35.34 -0.38
C MET A 792 -34.13 -36.12 -0.17
N ARG A 793 -34.85 -35.88 0.95
CA ARG A 793 -36.17 -36.49 1.20
C ARG A 793 -37.20 -36.14 0.13
N HIS A 794 -37.01 -35.01 -0.57
CA HIS A 794 -37.90 -34.55 -1.64
C HIS A 794 -37.53 -35.13 -3.02
N ILE A 795 -36.45 -35.90 -3.10
CA ILE A 795 -35.89 -36.41 -4.35
C ILE A 795 -36.08 -37.93 -4.46
N GLU A 796 -36.38 -38.37 -5.67
CA GLU A 796 -36.39 -39.77 -6.11
C GLU A 796 -35.27 -39.94 -7.15
N VAL A 797 -34.37 -40.89 -6.91
CA VAL A 797 -33.28 -41.22 -7.84
C VAL A 797 -33.57 -42.55 -8.55
N LYS A 798 -33.09 -42.67 -9.79
CA LYS A 798 -33.13 -43.93 -10.52
C LYS A 798 -31.75 -44.58 -10.44
N PRO A 799 -31.63 -45.81 -9.88
CA PRO A 799 -30.36 -46.49 -9.81
C PRO A 799 -29.83 -46.73 -11.23
N LYS A 800 -28.52 -46.50 -11.40
CA LYS A 800 -27.81 -46.89 -12.61
C LYS A 800 -27.66 -48.42 -12.51
N LEU A 801 -28.49 -49.17 -13.23
CA LEU A 801 -28.35 -50.63 -13.33
C LEU A 801 -26.95 -50.92 -13.92
N ASN A 802 -26.02 -51.34 -13.07
CA ASN A 802 -24.76 -51.90 -13.53
C ASN A 802 -25.08 -53.26 -14.16
N HIS A 803 -24.66 -53.47 -15.41
CA HIS A 803 -24.84 -54.73 -16.13
C HIS A 803 -24.29 -55.97 -15.39
N THR A 804 -23.47 -55.78 -14.37
CA THR A 804 -22.93 -56.83 -13.48
C THR A 804 -23.92 -57.32 -12.42
N GLN A 805 -24.93 -56.54 -12.00
CA GLN A 805 -25.92 -56.96 -10.99
C GLN A 805 -27.14 -57.68 -11.58
N LEU A 806 -27.36 -57.62 -12.90
CA LEU A 806 -28.43 -58.34 -13.59
C LEU A 806 -28.14 -59.84 -13.80
N LYS A 807 -26.91 -60.31 -13.51
CA LYS A 807 -26.56 -61.74 -13.58
C LYS A 807 -26.74 -62.50 -12.26
N SER A 808 -27.01 -61.84 -11.15
CA SER A 808 -27.19 -62.47 -9.83
C SER A 808 -28.66 -62.56 -9.38
N LEU A 809 -29.60 -62.27 -10.27
CA LEU A 809 -31.05 -62.40 -10.04
C LEU A 809 -31.72 -63.25 -11.14
N GLY A 810 -30.95 -64.16 -11.74
CA GLY A 810 -31.48 -65.25 -12.57
C GLY A 810 -32.02 -66.38 -11.70
#